data_AF-A0A9P5QPV7-F1
#
_entry.id   AF-A0A9P5QPV7-F1
#
_cell.length_a   1.000
_cell.length_b   1.000
_cell.length_c   1.000
_cell.angle_alpha   90.00
_cell.angle_beta   90.00
_cell.angle_gamma   90.00
#
_symmetry.space_group_name_H-M   'P 1'
#
loop_
_entity.id
_entity.type
_entity.pdbx_description
1 polymer ?
#
loop_
_entity_poly.entity_id
_entity_poly.type
_entity_poly.pdbx_seq_one_letter_code
_entity_poly.pdbx_strand_id
1 'polypeptide(L)'
;MVSQYSIWDLFQTPKQQQPQRSLEYLACSKALAIPEILGHILGYLSRYFIRNVIILVCKQWLSAARLKSPLKIDWAMNLTTQEHQHILQVLPSAQALSLLPYGTVKGRICATYPEKSYRDTIWKELLQAIQDIRATDEGTKLQEVAIRGELLNDRYFHDLLLYQPRISVLKLTELGKKPTRDFLHKIFTACPTLHELHVECWNFSRSYTPVKNEDEGENSMKPFPTIPLRTLVISGLIISPTCLESIVEAAPELVELRLIGAWRQRVSLDVHPFTTASNGVTVNYNPLSTSAGVIQNFDHSAFFRLVARTCRHLRRFHFSVHDQHYTQNDFATLLECGFPVLSERSFSHHDLPLLMKMITPSPSPNSLISESGAVKANPPTAPWDCITHLELIPLFQFSEVDGCSLHDYLCTAFHLKHLVAPRVQIDIANIRVSSIGQLDYTQTLRNNSDNGSNGRPTDRRKIWACRNLQTLHITFKGTIQEFAARSTSVSIFGYISIVCPQLVDLQIRGSSMNLTQSGGLCLLSRLRNLGKLTVSSKKWLQFSKHDVTWIRPYPPPINKLKAMLTGLKSQPQHEHQLTATIRGGSKIDNNVESTGLPIQDFVDSVVDWPKIERANNLEEWAKERDLEARQGIPCLPQLEHLQLFIDAGVQKSCRQAEQFMTEIRPLTKIELRYKKF
;
A
#
# COMPACT_ATOMS: atom_id res chain seq x y z
N MET A 1 24.11 0.71 -56.06
CA MET A 1 23.18 -0.35 -56.51
C MET A 1 23.15 -1.43 -55.44
N VAL A 2 22.06 -1.53 -54.67
CA VAL A 2 21.79 -2.66 -53.76
C VAL A 2 20.31 -2.99 -53.92
N SER A 3 20.01 -4.27 -54.14
CA SER A 3 18.68 -4.75 -54.55
C SER A 3 17.66 -4.68 -53.42
N GLN A 4 16.42 -4.30 -53.75
CA GLN A 4 15.27 -4.52 -52.88
C GLN A 4 14.96 -6.02 -52.84
N TYR A 5 14.77 -6.59 -51.65
CA TYR A 5 14.08 -7.87 -51.48
C TYR A 5 12.89 -7.65 -50.55
N SER A 6 11.73 -8.16 -50.97
CA SER A 6 10.45 -7.98 -50.29
C SER A 6 10.27 -9.05 -49.21
N ILE A 7 9.81 -8.64 -48.03
CA ILE A 7 9.49 -9.56 -46.92
C ILE A 7 8.26 -10.44 -47.23
N TRP A 8 7.53 -10.16 -48.32
CA TRP A 8 6.29 -10.85 -48.68
C TRP A 8 6.48 -12.28 -49.24
N ASP A 9 7.66 -12.64 -49.74
CA ASP A 9 7.86 -13.93 -50.42
C ASP A 9 7.99 -15.13 -49.46
N LEU A 10 8.13 -14.90 -48.15
CA LEU A 10 8.28 -15.95 -47.13
C LEU A 10 6.97 -16.62 -46.67
N PHE A 11 5.81 -16.21 -47.20
CA PHE A 11 4.50 -16.73 -46.80
C PHE A 11 3.71 -17.49 -47.89
N GLN A 12 4.35 -17.86 -49.00
CA GLN A 12 3.71 -18.76 -49.99
C GLN A 12 3.79 -20.22 -49.53
N THR A 13 2.73 -20.71 -48.89
CA THR A 13 2.53 -22.14 -48.62
C THR A 13 1.96 -22.85 -49.87
N PRO A 14 2.34 -24.11 -50.12
CA PRO A 14 1.91 -24.83 -51.32
C PRO A 14 0.40 -25.14 -51.28
N LYS A 15 -0.28 -24.91 -52.41
CA LYS A 15 -1.72 -25.20 -52.58
C LYS A 15 -1.99 -26.71 -52.57
N GLN A 16 -2.18 -27.31 -51.39
CA GLN A 16 -2.87 -28.59 -51.27
C GLN A 16 -4.38 -28.39 -51.17
N GLN A 17 -5.14 -29.15 -51.96
CA GLN A 17 -6.59 -29.07 -52.02
C GLN A 17 -7.21 -29.73 -50.78
N GLN A 18 -7.74 -28.92 -49.85
CA GLN A 18 -8.70 -29.39 -48.84
C GLN A 18 -10.12 -28.88 -49.20
N PRO A 19 -11.00 -29.74 -49.73
CA PRO A 19 -12.42 -29.44 -49.76
C PRO A 19 -13.07 -29.65 -48.37
N GLN A 20 -14.20 -28.96 -48.13
CA GLN A 20 -15.14 -29.10 -47.00
C GLN A 20 -14.81 -28.47 -45.64
N ARG A 21 -13.55 -28.24 -45.21
CA ARG A 21 -13.30 -27.50 -43.93
C ARG A 21 -13.55 -25.99 -43.98
N SER A 22 -13.84 -25.41 -45.15
CA SER A 22 -13.96 -23.96 -45.34
C SER A 22 -15.23 -23.32 -44.75
N LEU A 23 -16.33 -24.07 -44.59
CA LEU A 23 -17.63 -23.50 -44.19
C LEU A 23 -17.69 -23.11 -42.69
N GLU A 24 -17.10 -23.90 -41.80
CA GLU A 24 -17.08 -23.60 -40.36
C GLU A 24 -16.19 -22.39 -40.04
N TYR A 25 -15.03 -22.27 -40.70
CA TYR A 25 -14.16 -21.09 -40.58
C TYR A 25 -14.84 -19.82 -41.11
N LEU A 26 -15.63 -19.91 -42.19
CA LEU A 26 -16.46 -18.80 -42.67
C LEU A 26 -17.55 -18.41 -41.66
N ALA A 27 -18.17 -19.36 -40.97
CA ALA A 27 -19.16 -19.07 -39.93
C ALA A 27 -18.54 -18.35 -38.73
N CYS A 28 -17.40 -18.83 -38.22
CA CYS A 28 -16.69 -18.18 -37.12
C CYS A 28 -16.20 -16.76 -37.49
N SER A 29 -15.72 -16.58 -38.72
CA SER A 29 -15.34 -15.26 -39.25
C SER A 29 -16.53 -14.30 -39.33
N LYS A 30 -17.75 -14.77 -39.59
CA LYS A 30 -18.96 -13.95 -39.61
C LYS A 30 -19.41 -13.53 -38.21
N ALA A 31 -19.30 -14.42 -37.21
CA ALA A 31 -19.63 -14.08 -35.82
C ALA A 31 -18.71 -12.98 -35.26
N LEU A 32 -17.40 -13.06 -35.53
CA LEU A 32 -16.43 -12.04 -35.13
C LEU A 32 -16.54 -10.72 -35.92
N ALA A 33 -17.26 -10.72 -37.04
CA ALA A 33 -17.56 -9.51 -37.81
C ALA A 33 -18.67 -8.65 -37.18
N ILE A 34 -19.43 -9.18 -36.21
CA ILE A 34 -20.48 -8.46 -35.48
C ILE A 34 -19.86 -7.67 -34.31
N PRO A 35 -19.86 -6.33 -34.32
CA PRO A 35 -19.21 -5.51 -33.29
C PRO A 35 -19.70 -5.77 -31.86
N GLU A 36 -20.96 -6.14 -31.70
CA GLU A 36 -21.61 -6.44 -30.42
C GLU A 36 -21.08 -7.73 -29.81
N ILE A 37 -20.95 -8.80 -30.62
CA ILE A 37 -20.36 -10.08 -30.20
C ILE A 37 -18.90 -9.86 -29.84
N LEU A 38 -18.15 -9.15 -30.67
CA LEU A 38 -16.76 -8.81 -30.39
C LEU A 38 -16.64 -7.98 -29.11
N GLY A 39 -17.47 -6.95 -28.93
CA GLY A 39 -17.55 -6.16 -27.71
C GLY A 39 -17.89 -6.98 -26.47
N HIS A 40 -18.70 -8.02 -26.59
CA HIS A 40 -19.01 -8.96 -25.51
C HIS A 40 -17.82 -9.87 -25.18
N ILE A 41 -17.12 -10.40 -26.19
CA ILE A 41 -15.88 -11.18 -26.03
C ILE A 41 -14.81 -10.33 -25.33
N LEU A 42 -14.57 -9.11 -25.81
CA LEU A 42 -13.62 -8.18 -25.19
C LEU A 42 -14.02 -7.81 -23.75
N GLY A 43 -15.31 -7.88 -23.40
CA GLY A 43 -15.80 -7.70 -22.03
C GLY A 43 -15.30 -8.76 -21.04
N TYR A 44 -14.94 -9.96 -21.50
CA TYR A 44 -14.33 -11.01 -20.67
C TYR A 44 -12.80 -10.89 -20.55
N LEU A 45 -12.17 -10.00 -21.31
CA LEU A 45 -10.71 -9.87 -21.34
C LEU A 45 -10.25 -8.78 -20.36
N SER A 46 -9.08 -9.00 -19.74
CA SER A 46 -8.50 -7.99 -18.85
C SER A 46 -8.14 -6.71 -19.63
N ARG A 47 -8.29 -5.54 -18.99
CA ARG A 47 -7.88 -4.25 -19.59
C ARG A 47 -6.44 -4.25 -20.10
N TYR A 48 -5.55 -5.02 -19.46
CA TYR A 48 -4.17 -5.23 -19.91
C TYR A 48 -4.12 -5.96 -21.25
N PHE A 49 -4.83 -7.08 -21.40
CA PHE A 49 -4.85 -7.85 -22.65
C PHE A 49 -5.50 -7.05 -23.78
N ILE A 50 -6.59 -6.33 -23.49
CA ILE A 50 -7.23 -5.40 -24.44
C ILE A 50 -6.20 -4.37 -24.95
N ARG A 51 -5.50 -3.69 -24.04
CA ARG A 51 -4.57 -2.60 -24.38
C ARG A 51 -3.26 -3.01 -25.04
N ASN A 52 -2.80 -4.25 -24.86
CA ASN A 52 -1.46 -4.66 -25.34
C ASN A 52 -1.50 -5.73 -26.43
N VAL A 53 -2.59 -6.50 -26.55
CA VAL A 53 -2.71 -7.60 -27.52
C VAL A 53 -3.84 -7.32 -28.51
N ILE A 54 -5.05 -7.07 -28.01
CA ILE A 54 -6.27 -6.95 -28.85
C ILE A 54 -6.18 -5.79 -29.85
N ILE A 55 -5.64 -4.64 -29.44
CA ILE A 55 -5.49 -3.47 -30.34
C ILE A 55 -4.57 -3.75 -31.53
N LEU A 56 -3.74 -4.80 -31.48
CA LEU A 56 -2.80 -5.16 -32.53
C LEU A 56 -3.35 -6.22 -33.51
N VAL A 57 -4.51 -6.82 -33.23
CA VAL A 57 -5.07 -7.93 -34.03
C VAL A 57 -5.53 -7.44 -35.40
N CYS A 58 -6.46 -6.48 -35.44
CA CYS A 58 -6.91 -5.83 -36.68
C CYS A 58 -7.67 -4.52 -36.39
N LYS A 59 -8.01 -3.74 -37.43
CA LYS A 59 -8.73 -2.48 -37.30
C LYS A 59 -10.10 -2.61 -36.60
N GLN A 60 -10.82 -3.71 -36.82
CA GLN A 60 -12.10 -3.97 -36.16
C GLN A 60 -11.93 -4.25 -34.66
N TRP A 61 -10.93 -5.04 -34.29
CA TRP A 61 -10.60 -5.34 -32.89
C TRP A 61 -10.09 -4.10 -32.16
N LEU A 62 -9.31 -3.25 -32.82
CA LEU A 62 -8.94 -1.92 -32.32
C LEU A 62 -10.18 -1.03 -32.08
N SER A 63 -11.14 -1.01 -33.01
CA SER A 63 -12.36 -0.21 -32.89
C SER A 63 -13.23 -0.68 -31.71
N ALA A 64 -13.52 -1.99 -31.62
CA ALA A 64 -14.27 -2.57 -30.50
C ALA A 64 -13.53 -2.42 -29.16
N ALA A 65 -12.19 -2.54 -29.15
CA ALA A 65 -11.37 -2.33 -27.97
C ALA A 65 -11.45 -0.89 -27.45
N ARG A 66 -11.52 0.12 -28.33
CA ARG A 66 -11.69 1.53 -27.94
C ARG A 66 -13.02 1.82 -27.24
N LEU A 67 -14.07 1.05 -27.52
CA LEU A 67 -15.36 1.14 -26.81
C LEU A 67 -15.32 0.55 -25.39
N LYS A 68 -14.39 -0.37 -25.10
CA LYS A 68 -14.26 -1.05 -23.80
C LYS A 68 -13.08 -0.59 -22.95
N SER A 69 -12.03 -0.07 -23.58
CA SER A 69 -10.89 0.57 -22.95
C SER A 69 -10.92 2.07 -23.28
N PRO A 70 -11.47 2.91 -22.38
CA PRO A 70 -11.34 4.37 -22.46
C PRO A 70 -9.93 4.78 -22.90
N LEU A 71 -9.88 5.66 -23.89
CA LEU A 71 -8.65 6.28 -24.34
C LEU A 71 -8.13 7.18 -23.22
N LYS A 72 -7.07 6.71 -22.55
CA LYS A 72 -6.37 7.44 -21.51
C LYS A 72 -5.15 8.13 -22.11
N ILE A 73 -5.09 9.44 -21.96
CA ILE A 73 -3.94 10.27 -22.30
C ILE A 73 -3.17 10.53 -21.00
N ASP A 74 -1.87 10.23 -21.00
CA ASP A 74 -0.95 10.65 -19.94
C ASP A 74 -0.14 11.84 -20.46
N TRP A 75 -0.57 13.07 -20.11
CA TRP A 75 0.11 14.31 -20.51
C TRP A 75 1.15 14.68 -19.45
N ALA A 76 2.40 14.37 -19.77
CA ALA A 76 3.56 14.74 -18.97
C ALA A 76 4.10 16.12 -19.34
N MET A 77 4.58 16.89 -18.37
CA MET A 77 5.17 18.21 -18.66
C MET A 77 6.49 18.15 -19.46
N ASN A 78 7.22 17.03 -19.47
CA ASN A 78 8.51 16.93 -20.17
C ASN A 78 8.42 16.28 -21.57
N LEU A 79 7.25 16.37 -22.20
CA LEU A 79 7.04 15.89 -23.56
C LEU A 79 7.65 16.86 -24.57
N THR A 80 8.01 16.33 -25.74
CA THR A 80 8.42 17.14 -26.90
C THR A 80 7.23 17.87 -27.50
N THR A 81 7.49 18.96 -28.24
CA THR A 81 6.45 19.71 -28.96
C THR A 81 5.61 18.82 -29.90
N GLN A 82 6.23 17.81 -30.52
CA GLN A 82 5.54 16.84 -31.37
C GLN A 82 4.58 15.93 -30.57
N GLU A 83 4.99 15.50 -29.38
CA GLU A 83 4.14 14.71 -28.47
C GLU A 83 2.98 15.55 -27.91
N HIS A 84 3.19 16.83 -27.59
CA HIS A 84 2.10 17.77 -27.25
C HIS A 84 1.09 17.89 -28.40
N GLN A 85 1.55 18.15 -29.62
CA GLN A 85 0.66 18.24 -30.79
C GLN A 85 -0.11 16.94 -31.04
N HIS A 86 0.53 15.78 -30.85
CA HIS A 86 -0.15 14.48 -30.95
C HIS A 86 -1.22 14.32 -29.85
N ILE A 87 -0.93 14.68 -28.61
CA ILE A 87 -1.92 14.66 -27.52
C ILE A 87 -3.10 15.57 -27.84
N LEU A 88 -2.85 16.79 -28.31
CA LEU A 88 -3.89 17.75 -28.70
C LEU A 88 -4.82 17.19 -29.79
N GLN A 89 -4.28 16.52 -30.81
CA GLN A 89 -5.05 15.85 -31.86
C GLN A 89 -5.91 14.68 -31.35
N VAL A 90 -5.48 14.02 -30.27
CA VAL A 90 -6.13 12.82 -29.72
C VAL A 90 -7.12 13.14 -28.58
N LEU A 91 -6.97 14.31 -27.95
CA LEU A 91 -7.79 14.81 -26.84
C LEU A 91 -9.32 14.81 -27.09
N PRO A 92 -9.86 15.13 -28.29
CA PRO A 92 -11.31 15.08 -28.54
C PRO A 92 -11.91 13.68 -28.35
N SER A 93 -11.10 12.63 -28.57
CA SER A 93 -11.48 11.23 -28.38
C SER A 93 -11.14 10.67 -27.00
N ALA A 94 -10.49 11.46 -26.13
CA ALA A 94 -10.08 11.00 -24.81
C ALA A 94 -11.27 10.88 -23.85
N GLN A 95 -11.26 9.81 -23.06
CA GLN A 95 -12.20 9.61 -21.95
C GLN A 95 -11.52 9.79 -20.59
N ALA A 96 -10.19 9.65 -20.55
CA ALA A 96 -9.38 9.89 -19.36
C ALA A 96 -8.15 10.74 -19.68
N LEU A 97 -7.86 11.75 -18.86
CA LEU A 97 -6.69 12.63 -18.96
C LEU A 97 -5.91 12.58 -17.65
N SER A 98 -4.60 12.32 -17.72
CA SER A 98 -3.70 12.29 -16.58
C SER A 98 -2.60 13.33 -16.76
N LEU A 99 -2.68 14.45 -16.06
CA LEU A 99 -1.63 15.48 -16.02
C LEU A 99 -0.55 15.06 -15.03
N LEU A 100 0.66 14.82 -15.53
CA LEU A 100 1.80 14.35 -14.74
C LEU A 100 2.88 15.44 -14.66
N PRO A 101 3.41 15.77 -13.46
CA PRO A 101 4.36 16.86 -13.28
C PRO A 101 5.68 16.58 -13.99
N TYR A 102 5.99 15.28 -14.16
CA TYR A 102 7.07 14.77 -14.97
C TYR A 102 6.61 13.46 -15.61
N GLY A 103 6.94 13.26 -16.88
CA GLY A 103 6.87 11.95 -17.52
C GLY A 103 8.00 11.09 -16.98
N THR A 104 7.67 9.84 -16.65
CA THR A 104 8.61 8.83 -16.15
C THR A 104 9.49 8.28 -17.28
N VAL A 105 10.15 9.17 -18.04
CA VAL A 105 11.07 8.81 -19.12
C VAL A 105 12.19 7.96 -18.55
N LYS A 106 12.09 6.65 -18.77
CA LYS A 106 13.04 5.63 -18.30
C LYS A 106 13.24 5.62 -16.77
N GLY A 107 12.18 5.93 -16.00
CA GLY A 107 12.19 5.84 -14.54
C GLY A 107 13.07 6.87 -13.80
N ARG A 108 13.50 7.94 -14.48
CA ARG A 108 14.14 9.09 -13.82
C ARG A 108 13.09 10.12 -13.43
N ILE A 109 13.03 10.48 -12.16
CA ILE A 109 12.33 11.71 -11.73
C ILE A 109 13.36 12.83 -11.87
N CYS A 110 13.17 13.74 -12.83
CA CYS A 110 14.04 14.90 -12.94
C CYS A 110 13.61 15.92 -11.87
N ALA A 111 14.39 16.05 -10.79
CA ALA A 111 14.03 16.89 -9.65
C ALA A 111 14.01 18.41 -9.95
N THR A 112 14.50 18.82 -11.12
CA THR A 112 14.38 20.20 -11.62
C THR A 112 12.94 20.45 -12.05
N TYR A 113 12.15 21.08 -11.18
CA TYR A 113 10.86 21.65 -11.54
C TYR A 113 11.00 22.51 -12.81
N PRO A 114 10.16 22.30 -13.84
CA PRO A 114 10.13 23.24 -14.95
C PRO A 114 9.75 24.62 -14.43
N GLU A 115 10.31 25.65 -15.05
CA GLU A 115 10.00 27.04 -14.71
C GLU A 115 8.49 27.28 -14.70
N LYS A 116 8.05 28.17 -13.79
CA LYS A 116 6.63 28.52 -13.63
C LYS A 116 6.01 28.97 -14.97
N SER A 117 6.76 29.73 -15.76
CA SER A 117 6.44 30.17 -17.12
C SER A 117 5.94 29.02 -18.00
N TYR A 118 6.71 27.94 -18.07
CA TYR A 118 6.43 26.77 -18.90
C TYR A 118 5.19 25.99 -18.43
N ARG A 119 4.98 25.85 -17.11
CA ARG A 119 3.73 25.27 -16.57
C ARG A 119 2.51 26.09 -16.97
N ASP A 120 2.61 27.41 -16.84
CA ASP A 120 1.51 28.33 -17.19
C ASP A 120 1.21 28.30 -18.70
N THR A 121 2.21 28.06 -19.56
CA THR A 121 2.00 27.84 -21.01
C THR A 121 1.25 26.54 -21.30
N ILE A 122 1.67 25.39 -20.76
CA ILE A 122 0.98 24.11 -20.99
C ILE A 122 -0.47 24.16 -20.49
N TRP A 123 -0.72 24.81 -19.35
CA TRP A 123 -2.08 25.00 -18.85
C TRP A 123 -2.95 25.82 -19.81
N LYS A 124 -2.41 26.87 -20.42
CA LYS A 124 -3.13 27.66 -21.43
C LYS A 124 -3.40 26.85 -22.70
N GLU A 125 -2.42 26.09 -23.20
CA GLU A 125 -2.58 25.22 -24.36
C GLU A 125 -3.68 24.16 -24.12
N LEU A 126 -3.68 23.51 -22.95
CA LEU A 126 -4.70 22.55 -22.55
C LEU A 126 -6.09 23.18 -22.45
N LEU A 127 -6.21 24.35 -21.80
CA LEU A 127 -7.49 25.05 -21.66
C LEU A 127 -8.02 25.53 -23.00
N GLN A 128 -7.17 26.08 -23.87
CA GLN A 128 -7.55 26.49 -25.21
C GLN A 128 -8.07 25.28 -26.01
N ALA A 129 -7.32 24.18 -26.04
CA ALA A 129 -7.75 22.98 -26.75
C ALA A 129 -9.08 22.42 -26.22
N ILE A 130 -9.30 22.49 -24.91
CA ILE A 130 -10.57 22.10 -24.29
C ILE A 130 -11.72 23.05 -24.66
N GLN A 131 -11.47 24.35 -24.76
CA GLN A 131 -12.44 25.32 -25.26
C GLN A 131 -12.77 25.07 -26.74
N ASP A 132 -11.75 24.81 -27.56
CA ASP A 132 -11.90 24.51 -29.00
C ASP A 132 -12.73 23.24 -29.21
N ILE A 133 -12.47 22.17 -28.46
CA ILE A 133 -13.27 20.93 -28.52
C ILE A 133 -14.70 21.18 -28.02
N ARG A 134 -14.89 22.02 -26.99
CA ARG A 134 -16.23 22.42 -26.52
C ARG A 134 -17.00 23.25 -27.55
N ALA A 135 -16.31 23.98 -28.43
CA ALA A 135 -16.92 24.72 -29.52
C ALA A 135 -17.33 23.85 -30.71
N THR A 136 -16.89 22.58 -30.76
CA THR A 136 -17.43 21.58 -31.70
C THR A 136 -18.66 20.87 -31.13
N ASP A 137 -19.66 20.60 -31.97
CA ASP A 137 -20.93 19.98 -31.55
C ASP A 137 -20.78 18.59 -30.89
N GLU A 138 -19.66 17.88 -31.13
CA GLU A 138 -19.39 16.61 -30.46
C GLU A 138 -19.15 16.78 -28.94
N GLY A 139 -18.62 17.94 -28.53
CA GLY A 139 -18.10 18.19 -27.19
C GLY A 139 -16.98 17.22 -26.79
N THR A 140 -16.44 17.39 -25.58
CA THR A 140 -15.48 16.41 -25.06
C THR A 140 -16.18 15.18 -24.46
N LYS A 141 -15.49 14.04 -24.57
CA LYS A 141 -15.90 12.75 -23.99
C LYS A 141 -15.16 12.48 -22.67
N LEU A 142 -14.52 13.50 -22.08
CA LEU A 142 -13.67 13.39 -20.90
C LEU A 142 -14.51 13.14 -19.63
N GLN A 143 -14.24 12.01 -18.97
CA GLN A 143 -14.96 11.53 -17.78
C GLN A 143 -14.02 11.35 -16.57
N GLU A 144 -12.77 10.96 -16.80
CA GLU A 144 -11.73 10.84 -15.76
C GLU A 144 -10.66 11.92 -15.93
N VAL A 145 -10.42 12.71 -14.89
CA VAL A 145 -9.30 13.66 -14.82
C VAL A 145 -8.44 13.33 -13.61
N ALA A 146 -7.17 13.01 -13.87
CA ALA A 146 -6.14 12.84 -12.86
C ALA A 146 -5.11 13.95 -12.99
N ILE A 147 -4.77 14.62 -11.90
CA ILE A 147 -3.74 15.66 -11.82
C ILE A 147 -2.80 15.27 -10.69
N ARG A 148 -1.50 15.35 -10.96
CA ARG A 148 -0.46 15.00 -9.99
C ARG A 148 0.53 16.14 -9.78
N GLY A 149 1.00 16.30 -8.56
CA GLY A 149 2.04 17.23 -8.15
C GLY A 149 1.57 18.68 -8.02
N GLU A 150 2.54 19.58 -7.95
CA GLU A 150 2.36 21.04 -7.90
C GLU A 150 1.85 21.66 -9.22
N LEU A 151 1.09 20.90 -10.02
CA LEU A 151 0.48 21.40 -11.25
C LEU A 151 -0.77 22.22 -10.99
N LEU A 152 -1.44 22.06 -9.83
CA LEU A 152 -2.61 22.89 -9.52
C LEU A 152 -2.23 24.37 -9.36
N ASN A 153 -2.66 25.14 -10.34
CA ASN A 153 -2.92 26.56 -10.24
C ASN A 153 -4.44 26.70 -10.15
N ASP A 154 -4.95 27.15 -8.99
CA ASP A 154 -6.38 27.12 -8.66
C ASP A 154 -7.26 27.81 -9.73
N ARG A 155 -6.72 28.82 -10.42
CA ARG A 155 -7.39 29.49 -11.54
C ARG A 155 -7.62 28.53 -12.71
N TYR A 156 -6.54 28.01 -13.32
CA TYR A 156 -6.65 27.12 -14.48
C TYR A 156 -7.36 25.81 -14.15
N PHE A 157 -7.26 25.35 -12.91
CA PHE A 157 -8.00 24.19 -12.45
C PHE A 157 -9.51 24.45 -12.38
N HIS A 158 -9.95 25.59 -11.85
CA HIS A 158 -11.37 25.94 -11.85
C HIS A 158 -11.91 26.09 -13.27
N ASP A 159 -11.16 26.77 -14.15
CA ASP A 159 -11.49 26.91 -15.57
C ASP A 159 -11.68 25.53 -16.23
N LEU A 160 -10.75 24.59 -16.01
CA LEU A 160 -10.82 23.21 -16.53
C LEU A 160 -12.14 22.51 -16.14
N LEU A 161 -12.56 22.61 -14.87
CA LEU A 161 -13.79 21.99 -14.41
C LEU A 161 -15.04 22.65 -15.01
N LEU A 162 -15.06 23.98 -15.14
CA LEU A 162 -16.17 24.72 -15.77
C LEU A 162 -16.36 24.39 -17.26
N TYR A 163 -15.30 23.96 -17.96
CA TYR A 163 -15.42 23.45 -19.32
C TYR A 163 -15.89 21.98 -19.37
N GLN A 164 -15.78 21.22 -18.27
CA GLN A 164 -15.99 19.77 -18.23
C GLN A 164 -17.00 19.30 -17.16
N PRO A 165 -18.30 19.66 -17.28
CA PRO A 165 -19.33 19.26 -16.32
C PRO A 165 -19.63 17.74 -16.30
N ARG A 166 -19.10 16.98 -17.26
CA ARG A 166 -19.24 15.51 -17.39
C ARG A 166 -18.17 14.70 -16.64
N ILE A 167 -17.27 15.35 -15.91
CA ILE A 167 -16.28 14.64 -15.09
C ILE A 167 -17.02 13.81 -14.02
N SER A 168 -16.78 12.50 -14.06
CA SER A 168 -17.31 11.52 -13.10
C SER A 168 -16.24 10.99 -12.16
N VAL A 169 -14.95 11.12 -12.53
CA VAL A 169 -13.80 10.69 -11.72
C VAL A 169 -12.76 11.80 -11.69
N LEU A 170 -12.43 12.31 -10.50
CA LEU A 170 -11.46 13.38 -10.29
C LEU A 170 -10.41 12.96 -9.26
N LYS A 171 -9.13 12.92 -9.67
CA LYS A 171 -8.01 12.42 -8.86
C LYS A 171 -6.91 13.48 -8.78
N LEU A 172 -6.80 14.15 -7.65
CA LEU A 172 -5.86 15.24 -7.40
C LEU A 172 -4.84 14.74 -6.39
N THR A 173 -3.60 14.52 -6.80
CA THR A 173 -2.59 13.83 -5.99
C THR A 173 -1.31 14.65 -5.86
N GLU A 174 -0.56 14.49 -4.77
CA GLU A 174 0.69 15.21 -4.50
C GLU A 174 0.54 16.75 -4.55
N LEU A 175 -0.61 17.29 -4.12
CA LEU A 175 -0.85 18.74 -4.15
C LEU A 175 0.08 19.45 -3.17
N GLY A 176 1.04 20.24 -3.67
CA GLY A 176 2.03 20.95 -2.86
C GLY A 176 1.64 22.39 -2.45
N LYS A 177 0.58 22.96 -3.05
CA LYS A 177 -0.02 24.21 -2.59
C LYS A 177 -1.24 23.92 -1.71
N LYS A 178 -1.51 24.81 -0.75
CA LYS A 178 -2.75 24.79 0.02
C LYS A 178 -3.90 25.20 -0.91
N PRO A 179 -4.90 24.34 -1.18
CA PRO A 179 -6.09 24.77 -1.90
C PRO A 179 -6.90 25.76 -1.06
N THR A 180 -7.76 26.54 -1.71
CA THR A 180 -8.64 27.53 -1.07
C THR A 180 -9.71 26.87 -0.18
N ARG A 181 -10.30 27.62 0.78
CA ARG A 181 -11.38 27.12 1.67
C ARG A 181 -12.58 26.59 0.88
N ASP A 182 -12.90 27.23 -0.24
CA ASP A 182 -14.01 26.90 -1.14
C ASP A 182 -13.66 25.86 -2.23
N PHE A 183 -12.47 25.26 -2.20
CA PHE A 183 -11.98 24.35 -3.24
C PHE A 183 -12.90 23.16 -3.51
N LEU A 184 -13.38 22.49 -2.46
CA LEU A 184 -14.32 21.37 -2.60
C LEU A 184 -15.69 21.85 -3.11
N HIS A 185 -16.15 23.03 -2.68
CA HIS A 185 -17.38 23.64 -3.19
C HIS A 185 -17.27 23.97 -4.69
N LYS A 186 -16.15 24.52 -5.14
CA LYS A 186 -15.85 24.73 -6.56
C LYS A 186 -15.87 23.42 -7.36
N ILE A 187 -15.29 22.35 -6.81
CA ILE A 187 -15.31 21.01 -7.45
C ILE A 187 -16.74 20.49 -7.60
N PHE A 188 -17.51 20.41 -6.51
CA PHE A 188 -18.86 19.83 -6.56
C PHE A 188 -19.86 20.72 -7.33
N THR A 189 -19.66 22.04 -7.35
CA THR A 189 -20.48 22.95 -8.19
C THR A 189 -20.18 22.77 -9.68
N ALA A 190 -18.91 22.58 -10.06
CA ALA A 190 -18.51 22.44 -11.45
C ALA A 190 -18.71 21.01 -12.02
N CYS A 191 -18.71 19.98 -11.16
CA CYS A 191 -18.82 18.58 -11.56
C CYS A 191 -20.04 17.90 -10.86
N PRO A 192 -21.28 18.19 -11.30
CA PRO A 192 -22.48 17.60 -10.69
C PRO A 192 -22.60 16.07 -10.94
N THR A 193 -21.90 15.51 -11.92
CA THR A 193 -21.87 14.06 -12.22
C THR A 193 -20.76 13.30 -11.48
N LEU A 194 -20.12 13.90 -10.48
CA LEU A 194 -18.94 13.33 -9.84
C LEU A 194 -19.27 12.12 -8.97
N HIS A 195 -18.75 10.95 -9.35
CA HIS A 195 -18.93 9.67 -8.65
C HIS A 195 -17.70 9.27 -7.81
N GLU A 196 -16.49 9.65 -8.24
CA GLU A 196 -15.24 9.38 -7.51
C GLU A 196 -14.43 10.68 -7.38
N LEU A 197 -14.16 11.10 -6.15
CA LEU A 197 -13.25 12.19 -5.82
C LEU A 197 -12.12 11.68 -4.94
N HIS A 198 -10.88 11.84 -5.39
CA HIS A 198 -9.67 11.61 -4.61
C HIS A 198 -8.87 12.90 -4.55
N VAL A 199 -8.60 13.42 -3.35
CA VAL A 199 -7.73 14.57 -3.10
C VAL A 199 -6.64 14.19 -2.09
N GLU A 200 -5.38 14.23 -2.50
CA GLU A 200 -4.22 13.94 -1.68
C GLU A 200 -3.21 15.10 -1.74
N CYS A 201 -3.02 15.76 -0.60
CA CYS A 201 -2.10 16.89 -0.46
C CYS A 201 -0.81 16.46 0.27
N TRP A 202 0.35 16.90 -0.24
CA TRP A 202 1.65 16.59 0.35
C TRP A 202 2.25 17.86 1.00
N ASN A 203 3.13 17.69 2.00
CA ASN A 203 3.99 18.73 2.59
C ASN A 203 3.39 19.78 3.58
N PHE A 204 2.24 19.56 4.22
CA PHE A 204 1.72 20.47 5.28
C PHE A 204 2.54 20.57 6.58
N SER A 205 3.75 19.99 6.64
CA SER A 205 4.49 19.75 7.89
C SER A 205 5.11 20.97 8.57
N ARG A 206 5.35 22.12 7.88
CA ARG A 206 6.33 23.12 8.39
C ARG A 206 5.93 24.60 8.42
N SER A 207 4.92 25.06 7.70
CA SER A 207 4.45 26.46 7.81
C SER A 207 2.93 26.56 7.75
N TYR A 208 2.32 26.51 8.93
CA TYR A 208 0.95 26.96 9.11
C TYR A 208 0.97 28.42 9.54
N THR A 209 1.03 29.33 8.57
CA THR A 209 0.32 30.59 8.72
C THR A 209 -1.17 30.26 8.65
N PRO A 210 -1.95 30.42 9.73
CA PRO A 210 -3.39 30.42 9.61
C PRO A 210 -3.77 31.57 8.66
N VAL A 211 -4.69 31.32 7.74
CA VAL A 211 -5.29 32.40 6.97
C VAL A 211 -6.04 33.25 7.98
N LYS A 212 -5.56 34.49 8.19
CA LYS A 212 -6.19 35.50 9.04
C LYS A 212 -7.68 35.57 8.69
N ASN A 213 -8.55 35.32 9.67
CA ASN A 213 -10.01 35.38 9.53
C ASN A 213 -10.53 36.83 9.44
N GLU A 214 -9.73 37.77 8.91
CA GLU A 214 -9.88 39.20 9.23
C GLU A 214 -11.12 39.87 8.59
N ASP A 215 -11.78 39.23 7.62
CA ASP A 215 -13.01 39.74 6.98
C ASP A 215 -14.15 38.71 6.84
N GLU A 216 -14.00 37.49 7.39
CA GLU A 216 -15.07 36.46 7.33
C GLU A 216 -16.04 36.61 8.51
N GLY A 217 -16.95 37.59 8.41
CA GLY A 217 -18.26 37.48 9.08
C GLY A 217 -18.96 36.18 8.67
N GLU A 218 -19.89 35.67 9.48
CA GLU A 218 -20.54 34.34 9.38
C GLU A 218 -21.37 34.13 8.10
N ASN A 219 -20.71 34.17 6.94
CA ASN A 219 -21.28 33.83 5.65
C ASN A 219 -21.56 32.34 5.65
N SER A 220 -22.81 31.99 5.98
CA SER A 220 -23.33 30.63 5.93
C SER A 220 -22.86 29.96 4.64
N MET A 221 -21.97 28.97 4.77
CA MET A 221 -21.46 28.22 3.62
C MET A 221 -22.68 27.64 2.90
N LYS A 222 -22.85 27.97 1.62
CA LYS A 222 -24.02 27.52 0.86
C LYS A 222 -24.06 25.99 0.89
N PRO A 223 -25.22 25.37 1.13
CA PRO A 223 -25.34 23.93 1.17
C PRO A 223 -24.88 23.36 -0.18
N PHE A 224 -24.11 22.28 -0.14
CA PHE A 224 -23.68 21.60 -1.35
C PHE A 224 -24.90 21.05 -2.11
N PRO A 225 -24.91 21.09 -3.45
CA PRO A 225 -25.93 20.39 -4.23
C PRO A 225 -25.82 18.88 -3.96
N THR A 226 -26.94 18.17 -4.00
CA THR A 226 -26.92 16.69 -3.91
C THR A 226 -26.10 16.12 -5.07
N ILE A 227 -25.12 15.28 -4.76
CA ILE A 227 -24.16 14.71 -5.71
C ILE A 227 -24.21 13.18 -5.66
N PRO A 228 -24.07 12.49 -6.80
CA PRO A 228 -24.10 11.02 -6.87
C PRO A 228 -22.73 10.42 -6.48
N LEU A 229 -22.07 10.99 -5.48
CA LEU A 229 -20.70 10.66 -5.09
C LEU A 229 -20.68 9.32 -4.34
N ARG A 230 -19.90 8.38 -4.86
CA ARG A 230 -19.79 6.99 -4.35
C ARG A 230 -18.47 6.73 -3.66
N THR A 231 -17.40 7.41 -4.08
CA THR A 231 -16.07 7.29 -3.49
C THR A 231 -15.53 8.68 -3.19
N LEU A 232 -15.24 8.95 -1.92
CA LEU A 232 -14.58 10.16 -1.45
C LEU A 232 -13.33 9.80 -0.66
N VAL A 233 -12.16 10.09 -1.22
CA VAL A 233 -10.86 9.90 -0.57
C VAL A 233 -10.21 11.26 -0.40
N ILE A 234 -9.98 11.67 0.84
CA ILE A 234 -9.33 12.92 1.20
C ILE A 234 -8.14 12.60 2.09
N SER A 235 -6.95 13.07 1.73
CA SER A 235 -5.70 12.78 2.42
C SER A 235 -4.87 14.05 2.60
N GLY A 236 -4.57 14.41 3.85
CA GLY A 236 -3.79 15.59 4.21
C GLY A 236 -4.43 16.95 3.89
N LEU A 237 -5.71 16.99 3.49
CA LEU A 237 -6.45 18.22 3.24
C LEU A 237 -7.11 18.74 4.52
N ILE A 238 -7.02 20.04 4.76
CA ILE A 238 -7.66 20.69 5.92
C ILE A 238 -9.03 21.22 5.48
N ILE A 239 -10.07 20.74 6.17
CA ILE A 239 -11.49 21.02 5.91
C ILE A 239 -12.13 21.35 7.26
N SER A 240 -13.09 22.28 7.33
CA SER A 240 -13.86 22.50 8.56
C SER A 240 -14.82 21.32 8.83
N PRO A 241 -15.21 21.06 10.09
CA PRO A 241 -16.21 20.03 10.40
C PRO A 241 -17.52 20.26 9.64
N THR A 242 -18.02 21.50 9.65
CA THR A 242 -19.25 21.92 8.96
C THR A 242 -19.24 21.65 7.45
N CYS A 243 -18.11 21.89 6.79
CA CYS A 243 -17.95 21.60 5.36
C CYS A 243 -17.95 20.08 5.12
N LEU A 244 -17.27 19.31 5.97
CA LEU A 244 -17.22 17.85 5.87
C LEU A 244 -18.60 17.20 6.11
N GLU A 245 -19.33 17.66 7.12
CA GLU A 245 -20.71 17.25 7.42
C GLU A 245 -21.63 17.54 6.23
N SER A 246 -21.56 18.76 5.68
CA SER A 246 -22.37 19.16 4.52
C SER A 246 -22.04 18.34 3.25
N ILE A 247 -20.80 17.88 3.07
CA ILE A 247 -20.43 16.96 1.98
C ILE A 247 -21.04 15.57 2.19
N VAL A 248 -21.03 15.06 3.42
CA VAL A 248 -21.67 13.77 3.76
C VAL A 248 -23.18 13.84 3.53
N GLU A 249 -23.85 14.93 3.95
CA GLU A 249 -25.28 15.15 3.71
C GLU A 249 -25.64 15.27 2.22
N ALA A 250 -24.77 15.87 1.42
CA ALA A 250 -24.94 15.95 -0.03
C ALA A 250 -24.69 14.64 -0.79
N ALA A 251 -24.06 13.63 -0.15
CA ALA A 251 -23.58 12.39 -0.79
C ALA A 251 -24.12 11.09 -0.14
N PRO A 252 -25.44 10.83 -0.18
CA PRO A 252 -26.03 9.63 0.42
C PRO A 252 -25.64 8.31 -0.27
N GLU A 253 -25.18 8.36 -1.53
CA GLU A 253 -24.71 7.18 -2.29
C GLU A 253 -23.28 6.72 -1.93
N LEU A 254 -22.61 7.32 -0.94
CA LEU A 254 -21.23 6.96 -0.57
C LEU A 254 -21.11 5.47 -0.21
N VAL A 255 -20.28 4.77 -0.98
CA VAL A 255 -19.83 3.38 -0.78
C VAL A 255 -18.46 3.34 -0.10
N GLU A 256 -17.63 4.35 -0.37
CA GLU A 256 -16.29 4.48 0.20
C GLU A 256 -16.03 5.93 0.65
N LEU A 257 -15.76 6.10 1.94
CA LEU A 257 -15.39 7.38 2.54
C LEU A 257 -14.06 7.19 3.29
N ARG A 258 -13.00 7.83 2.82
CA ARG A 258 -11.67 7.80 3.45
C ARG A 258 -11.17 9.21 3.75
N LEU A 259 -10.95 9.51 5.02
CA LEU A 259 -10.54 10.83 5.51
C LEU A 259 -9.25 10.68 6.33
N ILE A 260 -8.11 10.85 5.65
CA ILE A 260 -6.77 10.47 6.11
C ILE A 260 -6.00 11.71 6.59
N GLY A 261 -5.90 11.90 7.91
CA GLY A 261 -5.30 13.10 8.49
C GLY A 261 -5.98 14.39 8.00
N ALA A 262 -7.29 14.33 7.75
CA ALA A 262 -8.08 15.50 7.42
C ALA A 262 -8.29 16.34 8.68
N TRP A 263 -8.34 17.66 8.54
CA TRP A 263 -8.45 18.65 9.63
C TRP A 263 -7.18 18.81 10.50
N ARG A 264 -6.86 20.07 10.82
CA ARG A 264 -5.88 20.50 11.85
C ARG A 264 -6.18 21.94 12.28
N GLN A 265 -7.04 22.15 13.27
CA GLN A 265 -7.30 23.49 13.80
C GLN A 265 -6.24 23.87 14.83
N ARG A 266 -5.09 24.38 14.34
CA ARG A 266 -4.24 25.22 15.19
C ARG A 266 -4.89 26.59 15.28
N VAL A 267 -5.46 26.90 16.45
CA VAL A 267 -5.80 28.28 16.81
C VAL A 267 -4.52 29.10 16.67
N SER A 268 -4.59 30.25 16.00
CA SER A 268 -3.49 31.21 16.01
C SER A 268 -3.33 31.68 17.45
N LEU A 269 -2.29 31.22 18.13
CA LEU A 269 -1.74 32.02 19.22
C LEU A 269 -1.05 33.18 18.53
N ASP A 270 -1.71 34.34 18.50
CA ASP A 270 -1.14 35.60 18.03
C ASP A 270 -0.10 36.11 19.05
N VAL A 271 0.91 35.28 19.28
CA VAL A 271 2.18 35.70 19.84
C VAL A 271 2.82 36.57 18.77
N HIS A 272 2.53 37.87 18.83
CA HIS A 272 3.30 38.86 18.10
C HIS A 272 4.78 38.53 18.30
N PRO A 273 5.57 38.34 17.21
CA PRO A 273 7.01 38.17 17.37
C PRO A 273 7.51 39.42 18.09
N PHE A 274 8.06 39.22 19.29
CA PHE A 274 8.40 40.29 20.21
C PHE A 274 9.08 41.44 19.48
N THR A 275 8.54 42.64 19.62
CA THR A 275 9.28 43.87 19.34
C THR A 275 10.61 43.76 20.07
N THR A 276 11.70 43.83 19.31
CA THR A 276 13.05 43.61 19.84
C THR A 276 13.43 44.75 20.77
N ALA A 277 13.06 44.60 22.05
CA ALA A 277 13.58 45.43 23.13
C ALA A 277 15.07 45.11 23.26
N SER A 278 15.91 46.00 22.74
CA SER A 278 17.35 45.95 22.86
C SER A 278 17.77 46.21 24.30
N ASN A 279 17.78 45.17 25.14
CA ASN A 279 18.52 45.07 26.40
C ASN A 279 18.61 43.60 26.82
N GLY A 280 19.82 43.14 27.16
CA GLY A 280 20.16 41.71 27.30
C GLY A 280 19.63 41.03 28.56
N VAL A 281 18.32 40.85 28.67
CA VAL A 281 17.69 40.04 29.73
C VAL A 281 17.36 38.65 29.19
N THR A 282 17.94 37.62 29.79
CA THR A 282 17.60 36.21 29.53
C THR A 282 16.21 35.89 30.07
N VAL A 283 15.19 36.01 29.21
CA VAL A 283 13.82 35.60 29.56
C VAL A 283 13.76 34.07 29.65
N ASN A 284 13.57 33.57 30.86
CA ASN A 284 13.45 32.14 31.13
C ASN A 284 12.05 31.68 30.69
N TYR A 285 11.96 30.96 29.56
CA TYR A 285 10.69 30.49 29.02
C TYR A 285 10.07 29.42 29.91
N ASN A 286 9.08 29.81 30.71
CA ASN A 286 8.25 28.89 31.48
C ASN A 286 7.00 28.54 30.64
N PRO A 287 6.88 27.32 30.06
CA PRO A 287 5.86 27.01 29.04
C PRO A 287 4.46 26.71 29.62
N LEU A 288 4.13 27.25 30.80
CA LEU A 288 3.01 26.77 31.63
C LEU A 288 1.88 27.79 31.88
N SER A 289 1.95 29.01 31.36
CA SER A 289 0.95 30.07 31.69
C SER A 289 0.52 31.01 30.57
N THR A 290 1.01 30.87 29.33
CA THR A 290 0.35 31.52 28.19
C THR A 290 -0.96 30.81 27.89
N SER A 291 -2.03 31.58 27.71
CA SER A 291 -3.40 31.09 27.47
C SER A 291 -3.47 30.28 26.17
N ALA A 292 -3.19 28.98 26.26
CA ALA A 292 -3.22 28.05 25.15
C ALA A 292 -4.60 28.10 24.51
N GLY A 293 -4.66 28.58 23.26
CA GLY A 293 -5.90 28.71 22.51
C GLY A 293 -6.59 27.35 22.47
N VAL A 294 -7.82 27.29 22.99
CA VAL A 294 -8.58 26.04 23.14
C VAL A 294 -8.69 25.38 21.78
N ILE A 295 -7.95 24.29 21.59
CA ILE A 295 -8.09 23.45 20.41
C ILE A 295 -9.48 22.83 20.51
N GLN A 296 -10.41 23.31 19.68
CA GLN A 296 -11.72 22.68 19.55
C GLN A 296 -11.50 21.26 19.04
N ASN A 297 -11.75 20.27 19.88
CA ASN A 297 -11.63 18.87 19.47
C ASN A 297 -12.72 18.54 18.45
N PHE A 298 -12.39 17.71 17.46
CA PHE A 298 -13.39 17.26 16.49
C PHE A 298 -14.34 16.27 17.18
N ASP A 299 -15.65 16.50 17.12
CA ASP A 299 -16.63 15.54 17.66
C ASP A 299 -16.79 14.35 16.69
N HIS A 300 -15.88 13.38 16.86
CA HIS A 300 -15.86 12.13 16.11
C HIS A 300 -17.18 11.37 16.29
N SER A 301 -17.74 11.40 17.50
CA SER A 301 -18.97 10.68 17.86
C SER A 301 -20.20 11.26 17.14
N ALA A 302 -20.35 12.58 17.05
CA ALA A 302 -21.40 13.23 16.25
C ALA A 302 -21.24 12.91 14.76
N PHE A 303 -20.01 13.02 14.23
CA PHE A 303 -19.73 12.75 12.82
C PHE A 303 -20.01 11.29 12.44
N PHE A 304 -19.64 10.30 13.26
CA PHE A 304 -19.94 8.89 12.99
C PHE A 304 -21.44 8.61 12.92
N ARG A 305 -22.25 9.24 13.80
CA ARG A 305 -23.71 9.14 13.75
C ARG A 305 -24.28 9.77 12.48
N LEU A 306 -23.73 10.89 12.02
CA LEU A 306 -24.12 11.52 10.75
C LEU A 306 -23.83 10.59 9.56
N VAL A 307 -22.60 10.07 9.45
CA VAL A 307 -22.20 9.17 8.36
C VAL A 307 -23.06 7.90 8.36
N ALA A 308 -23.31 7.29 9.52
CA ALA A 308 -24.15 6.09 9.63
C ALA A 308 -25.61 6.33 9.25
N ARG A 309 -26.16 7.50 9.61
CA ARG A 309 -27.53 7.92 9.26
C ARG A 309 -27.70 8.14 7.76
N THR A 310 -26.73 8.79 7.13
CA THR A 310 -26.81 9.29 5.75
C THR A 310 -26.30 8.28 4.73
N CYS A 311 -25.11 7.70 4.93
CA CYS A 311 -24.42 6.87 3.94
C CYS A 311 -24.74 5.38 4.12
N ARG A 312 -26.00 4.99 3.88
CA ARG A 312 -26.49 3.60 4.10
C ARG A 312 -25.81 2.53 3.24
N HIS A 313 -25.11 2.92 2.18
CA HIS A 313 -24.39 2.02 1.27
C HIS A 313 -22.89 1.90 1.56
N LEU A 314 -22.41 2.51 2.65
CA LEU A 314 -21.00 2.56 3.01
C LEU A 314 -20.44 1.18 3.34
N ARG A 315 -19.44 0.74 2.57
CA ARG A 315 -18.72 -0.54 2.73
C ARG A 315 -17.28 -0.37 3.21
N ARG A 316 -16.71 0.80 2.96
CA ARG A 316 -15.35 1.20 3.33
C ARG A 316 -15.39 2.51 4.09
N PHE A 317 -14.85 2.51 5.30
CA PHE A 317 -14.75 3.71 6.11
C PHE A 317 -13.35 3.85 6.70
N HIS A 318 -12.72 4.99 6.43
CA HIS A 318 -11.55 5.48 7.14
C HIS A 318 -11.84 6.88 7.67
N PHE A 319 -11.61 7.10 8.96
CA PHE A 319 -11.57 8.44 9.52
C PHE A 319 -10.31 8.60 10.38
N SER A 320 -9.65 9.74 10.26
CA SER A 320 -8.50 10.07 11.10
C SER A 320 -8.21 11.55 11.00
N VAL A 321 -8.04 12.18 12.15
CA VAL A 321 -7.75 13.60 12.28
C VAL A 321 -6.27 13.80 12.60
N HIS A 322 -5.66 14.87 12.09
CA HIS A 322 -4.25 15.14 12.35
C HIS A 322 -4.02 15.58 13.79
N ASP A 323 -3.01 15.03 14.46
CA ASP A 323 -2.70 15.22 15.89
C ASP A 323 -3.82 14.87 16.89
N GLN A 324 -4.89 14.17 16.46
CA GLN A 324 -5.93 13.67 17.36
C GLN A 324 -5.99 12.14 17.32
N HIS A 325 -6.15 11.55 18.50
CA HIS A 325 -6.45 10.14 18.69
C HIS A 325 -7.95 9.98 18.96
N TYR A 326 -8.53 8.85 18.57
CA TYR A 326 -9.86 8.50 19.04
C TYR A 326 -9.88 8.39 20.57
N THR A 327 -11.02 8.68 21.18
CA THR A 327 -11.31 8.29 22.57
C THR A 327 -12.00 6.91 22.59
N GLN A 328 -12.08 6.30 23.78
CA GLN A 328 -12.86 5.07 23.96
C GLN A 328 -14.35 5.27 23.60
N ASN A 329 -14.88 6.48 23.81
CA ASN A 329 -16.26 6.84 23.46
C ASN A 329 -16.48 6.94 21.95
N ASP A 330 -15.49 7.44 21.20
CA ASP A 330 -15.59 7.54 19.74
C ASP A 330 -15.60 6.16 19.10
N PHE A 331 -14.76 5.24 19.61
CA PHE A 331 -14.78 3.85 19.21
C PHE A 331 -16.07 3.12 19.61
N ALA A 332 -16.60 3.35 20.82
CA ALA A 332 -17.90 2.81 21.23
C ALA A 332 -19.00 3.30 20.28
N THR A 333 -19.04 4.61 20.01
CA THR A 333 -19.98 5.21 19.05
C THR A 333 -19.81 4.64 17.64
N LEU A 334 -18.57 4.41 17.17
CA LEU A 334 -18.30 3.80 15.86
C LEU A 334 -18.86 2.37 15.75
N LEU A 335 -18.86 1.60 16.84
CA LEU A 335 -19.50 0.28 16.91
C LEU A 335 -21.03 0.39 17.00
N GLU A 336 -21.54 1.23 17.89
CA GLU A 336 -22.98 1.44 18.16
C GLU A 336 -23.73 2.01 16.96
N CYS A 337 -23.08 2.84 16.14
CA CYS A 337 -23.60 3.33 14.86
C CYS A 337 -23.96 2.19 13.89
N GLY A 338 -23.51 0.96 14.15
CA GLY A 338 -24.14 -0.25 13.62
C GLY A 338 -24.09 -0.37 12.11
N PHE A 339 -23.06 0.20 11.46
CA PHE A 339 -22.91 0.22 10.00
C PHE A 339 -23.11 -1.18 9.40
N PRO A 340 -24.26 -1.48 8.75
CA PRO A 340 -24.68 -2.86 8.53
C PRO A 340 -23.91 -3.55 7.40
N VAL A 341 -23.08 -2.81 6.65
CA VAL A 341 -22.38 -3.29 5.45
C VAL A 341 -20.87 -2.98 5.44
N LEU A 342 -20.28 -2.50 6.56
CA LEU A 342 -18.84 -2.25 6.62
C LEU A 342 -18.03 -3.56 6.63
N SER A 343 -17.64 -4.00 5.43
CA SER A 343 -16.77 -5.16 5.20
C SER A 343 -15.29 -4.85 5.40
N GLU A 344 -14.89 -3.59 5.24
CA GLU A 344 -13.51 -3.15 5.32
C GLU A 344 -13.41 -1.96 6.30
N ARG A 345 -12.59 -2.13 7.36
CA ARG A 345 -12.31 -1.08 8.34
C ARG A 345 -10.84 -0.70 8.26
N SER A 346 -10.58 0.61 8.32
CA SER A 346 -9.22 1.12 8.37
C SER A 346 -9.07 2.19 9.44
N PHE A 347 -7.91 2.21 10.08
CA PHE A 347 -7.62 3.07 11.23
C PHE A 347 -6.30 3.80 11.03
N SER A 348 -6.12 4.91 11.72
CA SER A 348 -4.77 5.44 11.91
C SER A 348 -3.95 4.43 12.70
N HIS A 349 -2.70 4.23 12.30
CA HIS A 349 -1.73 3.49 13.11
C HIS A 349 -1.58 4.06 14.54
N HIS A 350 -1.87 5.36 14.74
CA HIS A 350 -1.83 6.01 16.05
C HIS A 350 -2.98 5.57 16.99
N ASP A 351 -4.10 5.07 16.44
CA ASP A 351 -5.24 4.60 17.24
C ASP A 351 -5.11 3.11 17.60
N LEU A 352 -4.13 2.41 17.01
CA LEU A 352 -3.90 0.98 17.23
C LEU A 352 -3.72 0.58 18.72
N PRO A 353 -3.00 1.33 19.57
CA PRO A 353 -2.88 0.99 20.99
C PRO A 353 -4.22 1.10 21.73
N LEU A 354 -5.11 2.02 21.34
CA LEU A 354 -6.44 2.13 21.92
C LEU A 354 -7.38 1.05 21.39
N LEU A 355 -7.29 0.74 20.09
CA LEU A 355 -7.95 -0.42 19.50
C LEU A 355 -7.61 -1.68 20.32
N MET A 356 -6.32 -1.90 20.64
CA MET A 356 -5.91 -3.05 21.43
C MET A 356 -6.49 -3.09 22.84
N LYS A 357 -6.62 -1.94 23.51
CA LYS A 357 -7.22 -1.86 24.85
C LYS A 357 -8.71 -2.23 24.88
N MET A 358 -9.41 -2.19 23.75
CA MET A 358 -10.83 -2.60 23.67
C MET A 358 -11.01 -4.00 23.08
N ILE A 359 -10.09 -4.45 22.22
CA ILE A 359 -10.12 -5.81 21.65
C ILE A 359 -9.65 -6.84 22.69
N THR A 360 -8.61 -6.52 23.47
CA THR A 360 -8.20 -7.40 24.57
C THR A 360 -9.27 -7.37 25.66
N PRO A 361 -9.96 -8.50 25.96
CA PRO A 361 -10.90 -8.53 27.05
C PRO A 361 -10.13 -8.26 28.34
N SER A 362 -10.42 -7.13 29.00
CA SER A 362 -9.77 -6.75 30.25
C SER A 362 -9.92 -7.92 31.23
N PRO A 363 -8.83 -8.59 31.66
CA PRO A 363 -8.93 -9.72 32.57
C PRO A 363 -9.33 -9.16 33.93
N SER A 364 -10.63 -9.11 34.21
CA SER A 364 -11.19 -8.48 35.40
C SER A 364 -10.58 -9.14 36.65
N PRO A 365 -9.64 -8.50 37.38
CA PRO A 365 -8.73 -9.24 38.26
C PRO A 365 -9.42 -9.88 39.47
N ASN A 366 -10.62 -9.40 39.81
CA ASN A 366 -11.36 -9.72 41.03
C ASN A 366 -12.79 -10.21 40.78
N SER A 367 -13.06 -10.97 39.70
CA SER A 367 -14.31 -11.77 39.63
C SER A 367 -14.21 -13.06 40.49
N LEU A 368 -13.62 -12.92 41.67
CA LEU A 368 -13.63 -13.94 42.71
C LEU A 368 -15.06 -14.07 43.25
N ILE A 369 -15.75 -15.09 42.77
CA ILE A 369 -16.78 -15.86 43.49
C ILE A 369 -17.71 -14.99 44.34
N SER A 370 -18.64 -14.29 43.68
CA SER A 370 -19.86 -13.82 44.32
C SER A 370 -20.88 -14.95 44.25
N GLU A 371 -21.12 -15.65 45.37
CA GLU A 371 -21.98 -16.85 45.45
C GLU A 371 -23.49 -16.57 45.27
N SER A 372 -23.91 -15.33 44.98
CA SER A 372 -25.31 -15.05 44.70
C SER A 372 -25.69 -15.58 43.31
N GLY A 373 -26.54 -16.61 43.25
CA GLY A 373 -26.93 -17.37 42.06
C GLY A 373 -27.76 -16.62 40.99
N ALA A 374 -27.57 -15.32 40.82
CA ALA A 374 -28.09 -14.57 39.71
C ALA A 374 -27.24 -14.83 38.46
N VAL A 375 -27.82 -15.53 37.47
CA VAL A 375 -27.23 -15.69 36.13
C VAL A 375 -27.14 -14.32 35.47
N LYS A 376 -26.02 -13.61 35.70
CA LYS A 376 -25.65 -12.46 34.88
C LYS A 376 -25.48 -12.96 33.46
N ALA A 377 -26.37 -12.55 32.57
CA ALA A 377 -26.24 -12.81 31.15
C ALA A 377 -24.82 -12.41 30.74
N ASN A 378 -24.09 -13.35 30.12
CA ASN A 378 -22.72 -13.10 29.69
C ASN A 378 -22.71 -11.80 28.86
N PRO A 379 -21.82 -10.84 29.15
CA PRO A 379 -21.73 -9.64 28.33
C PRO A 379 -21.54 -10.08 26.88
N PRO A 380 -22.29 -9.50 25.92
CA PRO A 380 -22.28 -9.97 24.54
C PRO A 380 -20.84 -10.05 24.04
N THR A 381 -20.44 -11.23 23.58
CA THR A 381 -19.08 -11.54 23.12
C THR A 381 -18.61 -10.44 22.18
N ALA A 382 -17.47 -9.83 22.50
CA ALA A 382 -17.12 -8.51 22.02
C ALA A 382 -17.18 -8.43 20.47
N PRO A 383 -17.77 -7.37 19.88
CA PRO A 383 -18.01 -7.27 18.43
C PRO A 383 -16.73 -7.12 17.58
N TRP A 384 -15.57 -7.26 18.19
CA TRP A 384 -14.25 -7.09 17.59
C TRP A 384 -13.69 -8.35 16.93
N ASP A 385 -14.11 -9.54 17.37
CA ASP A 385 -13.70 -10.81 16.77
C ASP A 385 -14.12 -10.90 15.29
N CYS A 386 -15.12 -10.12 14.87
CA CYS A 386 -15.60 -10.07 13.49
C CYS A 386 -14.69 -9.32 12.49
N ILE A 387 -13.55 -8.73 12.89
CA ILE A 387 -12.67 -8.02 11.94
C ILE A 387 -11.95 -9.01 11.02
N THR A 388 -12.45 -9.14 9.80
CA THR A 388 -11.78 -9.91 8.73
C THR A 388 -10.81 -9.09 7.88
N HIS A 389 -10.94 -7.76 7.84
CA HIS A 389 -10.09 -6.86 7.07
C HIS A 389 -9.66 -5.66 7.92
N LEU A 390 -8.35 -5.46 8.06
CA LEU A 390 -7.73 -4.33 8.77
C LEU A 390 -6.71 -3.64 7.87
N GLU A 391 -6.94 -2.37 7.55
CA GLU A 391 -5.94 -1.49 6.92
C GLU A 391 -5.46 -0.42 7.91
N LEU A 392 -4.14 -0.28 8.07
CA LEU A 392 -3.52 0.69 8.97
C LEU A 392 -2.85 1.80 8.16
N ILE A 393 -3.49 2.97 8.17
CA ILE A 393 -3.08 4.11 7.34
C ILE A 393 -2.07 4.99 8.09
N PRO A 394 -0.92 5.32 7.45
CA PRO A 394 0.07 6.23 8.00
C PRO A 394 -0.29 7.71 7.80
N LEU A 395 -0.58 8.45 8.88
CA LEU A 395 -0.85 9.90 8.82
C LEU A 395 0.34 10.74 8.36
N PHE A 396 1.56 10.22 8.54
CA PHE A 396 2.79 10.89 8.13
C PHE A 396 3.58 9.99 7.16
N GLN A 397 4.30 10.60 6.22
CA GLN A 397 5.19 9.88 5.31
C GLN A 397 6.52 9.48 5.96
N PHE A 398 6.87 10.09 7.10
CA PHE A 398 8.22 10.06 7.67
C PHE A 398 8.32 9.44 9.06
N SER A 399 7.23 9.26 9.82
CA SER A 399 7.27 8.51 11.07
C SER A 399 7.23 7.01 10.77
N GLU A 400 8.26 6.29 11.20
CA GLU A 400 8.23 4.84 11.27
C GLU A 400 7.55 4.44 12.58
N VAL A 401 6.52 3.60 12.48
CA VAL A 401 5.63 3.26 13.60
C VAL A 401 6.09 1.96 14.22
N ASP A 402 6.28 1.95 15.54
CA ASP A 402 6.53 0.71 16.26
C ASP A 402 5.32 -0.23 16.20
N GLY A 403 5.55 -1.43 15.69
CA GLY A 403 4.53 -2.45 15.46
C GLY A 403 4.30 -3.37 16.65
N CYS A 404 4.77 -3.07 17.86
CA CYS A 404 4.53 -3.92 19.04
C CYS A 404 3.03 -4.18 19.27
N SER A 405 2.18 -3.14 19.28
CA SER A 405 0.72 -3.32 19.40
C SER A 405 0.10 -4.05 18.19
N LEU A 406 0.72 -4.01 17.01
CA LEU A 406 0.27 -4.80 15.85
C LEU A 406 0.66 -6.27 16.02
N HIS A 407 1.86 -6.55 16.52
CA HIS A 407 2.28 -7.91 16.84
C HIS A 407 1.34 -8.52 17.89
N ASP A 408 1.06 -7.81 18.99
CA ASP A 408 0.09 -8.25 20.01
C ASP A 408 -1.29 -8.52 19.39
N TYR A 409 -1.81 -7.64 18.53
CA TYR A 409 -3.07 -7.85 17.81
C TYR A 409 -3.06 -9.15 17.01
N LEU A 410 -2.04 -9.36 16.19
CA LEU A 410 -1.98 -10.51 15.30
C LEU A 410 -1.90 -11.83 16.08
N CYS A 411 -1.41 -11.80 17.32
CA CYS A 411 -1.40 -12.94 18.25
C CYS A 411 -2.78 -13.28 18.84
N THR A 412 -3.78 -12.40 18.72
CA THR A 412 -5.17 -12.67 19.12
C THR A 412 -6.15 -12.64 17.94
N ALA A 413 -5.79 -12.13 16.77
CA ALA A 413 -6.69 -11.91 15.64
C ALA A 413 -6.98 -13.16 14.78
N PHE A 414 -7.57 -14.21 15.36
CA PHE A 414 -7.83 -15.49 14.70
C PHE A 414 -8.74 -15.43 13.45
N HIS A 415 -9.64 -14.44 13.37
CA HIS A 415 -10.54 -14.23 12.24
C HIS A 415 -9.98 -13.34 11.12
N LEU A 416 -8.81 -12.71 11.31
CA LEU A 416 -8.26 -11.75 10.35
C LEU A 416 -7.84 -12.44 9.04
N LYS A 417 -8.44 -12.03 7.92
CA LYS A 417 -8.14 -12.51 6.57
C LYS A 417 -7.27 -11.54 5.78
N HIS A 418 -7.34 -10.25 6.05
CA HIS A 418 -6.57 -9.24 5.32
C HIS A 418 -5.95 -8.21 6.27
N LEU A 419 -4.63 -8.06 6.22
CA LEU A 419 -3.88 -7.02 6.90
C LEU A 419 -3.14 -6.17 5.86
N VAL A 420 -3.46 -4.87 5.82
CA VAL A 420 -2.76 -3.88 5.00
C VAL A 420 -2.10 -2.84 5.90
N ALA A 421 -0.86 -3.09 6.34
CA ALA A 421 -0.08 -2.21 7.22
C ALA A 421 1.30 -1.84 6.63
N PRO A 422 1.40 -1.33 5.38
CA PRO A 422 2.65 -1.19 4.63
C PRO A 422 3.63 -0.10 5.11
N ARG A 423 3.36 0.55 6.26
CA ARG A 423 4.28 1.46 6.98
C ARG A 423 4.39 1.19 8.49
N VAL A 424 3.61 0.24 9.04
CA VAL A 424 3.81 -0.19 10.44
C VAL A 424 4.93 -1.20 10.46
N GLN A 425 5.89 -1.03 11.37
CA GLN A 425 7.09 -1.88 11.40
C GLN A 425 7.07 -2.85 12.57
N ILE A 426 6.95 -4.15 12.29
CA ILE A 426 7.15 -5.18 13.32
C ILE A 426 8.64 -5.41 13.51
N ASP A 427 9.11 -5.34 14.75
CA ASP A 427 10.50 -5.68 15.09
C ASP A 427 10.77 -7.16 14.82
N ILE A 428 11.90 -7.46 14.18
CA ILE A 428 12.37 -8.82 13.93
C ILE A 428 12.51 -9.61 15.25
N ALA A 429 12.83 -8.95 16.36
CA ALA A 429 12.88 -9.59 17.68
C ALA A 429 11.54 -10.27 18.05
N ASN A 430 10.40 -9.72 17.62
CA ASN A 430 9.07 -10.25 17.93
C ASN A 430 8.68 -11.48 17.07
N ILE A 431 9.43 -11.79 16.00
CA ILE A 431 9.23 -12.99 15.15
C ILE A 431 10.39 -13.99 15.24
N ARG A 432 11.48 -13.63 15.93
CA ARG A 432 12.59 -14.55 16.21
C ARG A 432 12.15 -15.60 17.23
N VAL A 433 11.90 -16.82 16.74
CA VAL A 433 11.68 -17.99 17.60
C VAL A 433 12.93 -18.36 18.42
N SER A 434 14.11 -17.91 17.94
CA SER A 434 15.55 -18.06 18.31
C SER A 434 16.04 -18.46 19.71
N SER A 435 15.20 -18.81 20.68
CA SER A 435 15.60 -18.95 22.10
C SER A 435 14.65 -19.77 22.97
N ILE A 436 13.61 -20.41 22.43
CA ILE A 436 12.70 -21.24 23.26
C ILE A 436 13.44 -22.45 23.87
N GLY A 437 14.54 -22.91 23.25
CA GLY A 437 15.45 -23.93 23.80
C GLY A 437 16.82 -23.43 24.26
N GLN A 438 17.11 -22.13 24.18
CA GLN A 438 18.40 -21.52 24.56
C GLN A 438 18.21 -20.13 25.20
N LEU A 439 17.20 -19.99 26.05
CA LEU A 439 17.12 -18.88 26.99
C LEU A 439 18.10 -19.14 28.14
N ASP A 440 19.37 -18.81 27.90
CA ASP A 440 20.32 -18.54 28.98
C ASP A 440 19.78 -17.33 29.76
N TYR A 441 19.19 -17.62 30.93
CA TYR A 441 18.42 -16.70 31.77
C TYR A 441 19.26 -15.52 32.33
N THR A 442 20.56 -15.50 32.03
CA THR A 442 21.57 -14.62 32.60
C THR A 442 21.71 -13.27 31.88
N GLN A 443 21.31 -13.13 30.61
CA GLN A 443 21.54 -11.89 29.85
C GLN A 443 20.59 -10.73 30.22
N THR A 444 19.33 -10.99 30.55
CA THR A 444 18.35 -9.91 30.88
C THR A 444 18.58 -9.26 32.25
N LEU A 445 19.40 -9.85 33.12
CA LEU A 445 19.66 -9.33 34.47
C LEU A 445 20.86 -8.38 34.57
N ARG A 446 21.72 -8.27 33.54
CA ARG A 446 23.05 -7.64 33.70
C ARG A 446 23.22 -6.21 33.17
N ASN A 447 22.21 -5.64 32.51
CA ASN A 447 22.26 -4.27 31.96
C ASN A 447 21.28 -3.27 32.61
N ASN A 448 20.65 -3.61 33.75
CA ASN A 448 19.58 -2.81 34.37
C ASN A 448 19.90 -2.22 35.76
N SER A 449 21.18 -2.08 36.10
CA SER A 449 21.66 -1.00 37.00
C SER A 449 22.07 0.17 36.09
N ASP A 450 21.35 1.30 36.00
CA ASP A 450 21.03 2.15 37.15
C ASP A 450 19.78 3.05 36.98
N ASN A 451 18.82 2.71 36.12
CA ASN A 451 17.56 3.46 35.97
C ASN A 451 16.35 2.58 36.27
N GLY A 452 15.84 2.69 37.50
CA GLY A 452 14.82 1.85 38.14
C GLY A 452 13.41 1.89 37.53
N SER A 453 13.28 1.56 36.26
CA SER A 453 12.02 1.11 35.69
C SER A 453 11.82 -0.38 36.03
N ASN A 454 10.72 -0.71 36.71
CA ASN A 454 10.38 -2.06 37.15
C ASN A 454 9.96 -2.95 35.95
N GLY A 455 10.91 -3.24 35.06
CA GLY A 455 10.73 -4.12 33.92
C GLY A 455 10.49 -5.55 34.38
N ARG A 456 9.21 -5.91 34.56
CA ARG A 456 8.79 -7.32 34.71
C ARG A 456 9.40 -8.15 33.56
N PRO A 457 9.83 -9.40 33.82
CA PRO A 457 10.34 -10.27 32.77
C PRO A 457 9.33 -10.31 31.62
N THR A 458 9.79 -9.97 30.43
CA THR A 458 8.90 -9.69 29.30
C THR A 458 8.10 -10.94 28.93
N ASP A 459 6.81 -10.70 28.71
CA ASP A 459 5.79 -11.72 28.50
C ASP A 459 6.15 -12.70 27.38
N ARG A 460 5.63 -13.93 27.47
CA ARG A 460 6.01 -15.07 26.61
C ARG A 460 5.94 -14.70 25.13
N ARG A 461 6.90 -15.20 24.33
CA ARG A 461 6.91 -15.01 22.87
C ARG A 461 5.59 -15.44 22.25
N LYS A 462 4.88 -14.49 21.64
CA LYS A 462 3.57 -14.70 21.05
C LYS A 462 3.70 -15.07 19.57
N ILE A 463 2.83 -15.97 19.09
CA ILE A 463 2.72 -16.32 17.67
C ILE A 463 1.45 -15.69 17.13
N TRP A 464 1.45 -15.20 15.89
CA TRP A 464 0.22 -14.75 15.26
C TRP A 464 -0.82 -15.88 15.15
N ALA A 465 -2.03 -15.61 15.63
CA ALA A 465 -3.18 -16.51 15.57
C ALA A 465 -3.91 -16.46 14.23
N CYS A 466 -3.63 -15.48 13.37
CA CYS A 466 -4.25 -15.26 12.06
C CYS A 466 -3.81 -16.30 10.99
N ARG A 467 -4.02 -17.60 11.23
CA ARG A 467 -3.66 -18.68 10.29
C ARG A 467 -4.40 -18.61 8.95
N ASN A 468 -5.57 -17.97 8.94
CA ASN A 468 -6.42 -17.77 7.76
C ASN A 468 -6.11 -16.49 6.97
N LEU A 469 -4.98 -15.82 7.25
CA LEU A 469 -4.60 -14.59 6.58
C LEU A 469 -4.29 -14.83 5.09
N GLN A 470 -5.07 -14.18 4.22
CA GLN A 470 -4.98 -14.20 2.75
C GLN A 470 -4.20 -13.00 2.20
N THR A 471 -4.22 -11.86 2.89
CA THR A 471 -3.45 -10.67 2.52
C THR A 471 -2.58 -10.20 3.68
N LEU A 472 -1.28 -10.03 3.45
CA LEU A 472 -0.32 -9.51 4.42
C LEU A 472 0.58 -8.48 3.75
N HIS A 473 0.32 -7.20 3.97
CA HIS A 473 1.22 -6.11 3.58
C HIS A 473 1.85 -5.49 4.82
N ILE A 474 3.16 -5.66 5.01
CA ILE A 474 3.82 -5.32 6.28
C ILE A 474 5.27 -4.83 6.09
N THR A 475 5.77 -4.05 7.04
CA THR A 475 7.19 -3.68 7.14
C THR A 475 7.83 -4.37 8.34
N PHE A 476 9.08 -4.79 8.21
CA PHE A 476 9.91 -5.24 9.34
C PHE A 476 10.93 -4.16 9.74
N LYS A 477 11.18 -4.06 11.05
CA LYS A 477 12.22 -3.24 11.67
C LYS A 477 13.36 -4.11 12.19
N GLY A 478 14.56 -3.56 12.15
CA GLY A 478 15.80 -4.21 12.57
C GLY A 478 17.00 -3.39 12.09
N THR A 479 18.16 -3.62 12.68
CA THR A 479 19.40 -2.94 12.29
C THR A 479 19.88 -3.37 10.90
N ILE A 480 20.75 -2.57 10.28
CA ILE A 480 21.38 -2.92 8.99
C ILE A 480 22.13 -4.25 9.11
N GLN A 481 22.82 -4.46 10.23
CA GLN A 481 23.58 -5.70 10.50
C GLN A 481 22.66 -6.91 10.60
N GLU A 482 21.52 -6.79 11.29
CA GLU A 482 20.55 -7.86 11.39
C GLU A 482 19.89 -8.19 10.04
N PHE A 483 19.51 -7.19 9.25
CA PHE A 483 18.94 -7.44 7.93
C PHE A 483 19.95 -7.93 6.89
N ALA A 484 21.23 -7.59 7.05
CA ALA A 484 22.32 -8.18 6.27
C ALA A 484 22.55 -9.66 6.64
N ALA A 485 22.40 -10.01 7.92
CA ALA A 485 22.51 -11.38 8.40
C ALA A 485 21.47 -12.28 7.71
N ARG A 486 21.96 -13.36 7.10
CA ARG A 486 21.15 -14.32 6.36
C ARG A 486 20.01 -14.90 7.22
N SER A 487 20.29 -15.17 8.50
CA SER A 487 19.36 -15.75 9.48
C SER A 487 18.08 -14.92 9.71
N THR A 488 18.16 -13.59 9.60
CA THR A 488 17.00 -12.70 9.75
C THR A 488 16.01 -12.86 8.60
N SER A 489 16.50 -12.93 7.35
CA SER A 489 15.63 -13.15 6.19
C SER A 489 15.00 -14.55 6.23
N VAL A 490 15.76 -15.55 6.66
CA VAL A 490 15.26 -16.91 6.89
C VAL A 490 14.17 -16.92 7.97
N SER A 491 14.36 -16.20 9.08
CA SER A 491 13.34 -16.06 10.13
C SER A 491 12.05 -15.42 9.59
N ILE A 492 12.15 -14.32 8.82
CA ILE A 492 10.98 -13.64 8.23
C ILE A 492 10.20 -14.58 7.31
N PHE A 493 10.86 -15.14 6.28
CA PHE A 493 10.17 -15.96 5.29
C PHE A 493 9.70 -17.30 5.88
N GLY A 494 10.50 -17.90 6.77
CA GLY A 494 10.15 -19.12 7.49
C GLY A 494 8.93 -18.93 8.38
N TYR A 495 8.93 -17.91 9.25
CA TYR A 495 7.80 -17.58 10.13
C TYR A 495 6.52 -17.34 9.32
N ILE A 496 6.56 -16.47 8.30
CA ILE A 496 5.38 -16.20 7.46
C ILE A 496 4.88 -17.47 6.76
N SER A 497 5.77 -18.31 6.23
CA SER A 497 5.41 -19.54 5.52
C SER A 497 4.69 -20.58 6.40
N ILE A 498 4.96 -20.55 7.71
CA ILE A 498 4.40 -21.49 8.71
C ILE A 498 3.16 -20.89 9.39
N VAL A 499 3.19 -19.60 9.69
CA VAL A 499 2.16 -18.92 10.49
C VAL A 499 0.99 -18.45 9.62
N CYS A 500 1.21 -18.08 8.36
CA CYS A 500 0.14 -17.63 7.46
C CYS A 500 0.08 -18.48 6.16
N PRO A 501 -0.21 -19.79 6.26
CA PRO A 501 -0.15 -20.71 5.10
C PRO A 501 -1.17 -20.40 3.99
N GLN A 502 -2.24 -19.66 4.30
CA GLN A 502 -3.33 -19.32 3.38
C GLN A 502 -3.09 -18.04 2.56
N LEU A 503 -1.89 -17.46 2.61
CA LEU A 503 -1.58 -16.21 1.91
C LEU A 503 -1.73 -16.31 0.39
N VAL A 504 -2.43 -15.32 -0.17
CA VAL A 504 -2.66 -15.08 -1.60
C VAL A 504 -1.90 -13.84 -2.08
N ASP A 505 -1.83 -12.80 -1.25
CA ASP A 505 -1.17 -11.53 -1.56
C ASP A 505 -0.23 -11.12 -0.41
N LEU A 506 1.09 -11.17 -0.68
CA LEU A 506 2.14 -10.90 0.30
C LEU A 506 2.99 -9.70 -0.15
N GLN A 507 2.99 -8.62 0.62
CA GLN A 507 3.92 -7.50 0.47
C GLN A 507 4.81 -7.39 1.71
N ILE A 508 6.12 -7.62 1.54
CA ILE A 508 7.12 -7.47 2.60
C ILE A 508 8.01 -6.27 2.31
N ARG A 509 8.18 -5.41 3.31
CA ARG A 509 9.13 -4.30 3.29
C ARG A 509 10.19 -4.44 4.38
N GLY A 510 11.42 -4.02 4.09
CA GLY A 510 12.53 -4.04 5.05
C GLY A 510 13.60 -3.01 4.71
N SER A 511 14.50 -2.70 5.64
CA SER A 511 15.58 -1.73 5.38
C SER A 511 16.66 -2.31 4.45
N SER A 512 16.99 -3.59 4.63
CA SER A 512 17.74 -4.47 3.70
C SER A 512 17.06 -5.85 3.70
N MET A 513 17.18 -6.66 2.66
CA MET A 513 16.71 -8.05 2.69
C MET A 513 17.61 -8.96 1.86
N ASN A 514 17.88 -10.16 2.37
CA ASN A 514 18.60 -11.19 1.65
C ASN A 514 17.61 -12.07 0.89
N LEU A 515 17.44 -11.83 -0.41
CA LEU A 515 16.53 -12.58 -1.26
C LEU A 515 17.18 -13.79 -1.92
N THR A 516 18.39 -14.16 -1.51
CA THR A 516 18.98 -15.39 -1.99
C THR A 516 18.15 -16.60 -1.53
N GLN A 517 18.28 -17.72 -2.24
CA GLN A 517 17.72 -18.99 -1.78
C GLN A 517 18.23 -19.34 -0.37
N SER A 518 19.49 -18.96 -0.09
CA SER A 518 20.12 -19.06 1.23
C SER A 518 19.40 -18.21 2.29
N GLY A 519 18.96 -17.00 1.93
CA GLY A 519 18.21 -16.06 2.75
C GLY A 519 16.77 -16.48 3.01
N GLY A 520 16.35 -17.66 2.57
CA GLY A 520 15.06 -18.25 2.92
C GLY A 520 13.90 -17.86 2.02
N LEU A 521 14.11 -17.07 0.95
CA LEU A 521 13.03 -16.68 0.03
C LEU A 521 12.28 -17.91 -0.53
N CYS A 522 12.99 -19.01 -0.75
CA CYS A 522 12.41 -20.27 -1.23
C CYS A 522 11.40 -20.92 -0.26
N LEU A 523 11.44 -20.59 1.04
CA LEU A 523 10.48 -21.09 2.04
C LEU A 523 9.05 -20.63 1.73
N LEU A 524 8.88 -19.49 1.04
CA LEU A 524 7.58 -19.00 0.56
C LEU A 524 6.89 -19.97 -0.41
N SER A 525 7.59 -20.95 -0.99
CA SER A 525 6.97 -22.01 -1.81
C SER A 525 6.06 -22.98 -1.04
N ARG A 526 6.02 -22.89 0.29
CA ARG A 526 4.99 -23.54 1.13
C ARG A 526 3.62 -22.83 1.02
N LEU A 527 3.59 -21.54 0.66
CA LEU A 527 2.37 -20.75 0.49
C LEU A 527 1.67 -21.10 -0.85
N ARG A 528 0.91 -22.20 -0.89
CA ARG A 528 0.34 -22.76 -2.14
C ARG A 528 -0.53 -21.79 -2.92
N ASN A 529 -1.24 -20.92 -2.21
CA ASN A 529 -2.22 -20.00 -2.76
C ASN A 529 -1.60 -18.64 -3.16
N LEU A 530 -0.29 -18.48 -3.02
CA LEU A 530 0.40 -17.20 -3.22
C LEU A 530 0.37 -16.79 -4.69
N GLY A 531 -0.60 -15.95 -5.05
CA GLY A 531 -0.75 -15.37 -6.38
C GLY A 531 0.10 -14.11 -6.60
N LYS A 532 0.35 -13.33 -5.55
CA LYS A 532 1.08 -12.05 -5.63
C LYS A 532 2.16 -11.97 -4.56
N LEU A 533 3.39 -11.74 -4.98
CA LEU A 533 4.53 -11.49 -4.09
C LEU A 533 5.18 -10.15 -4.44
N THR A 534 5.20 -9.23 -3.47
CA THR A 534 5.92 -7.96 -3.56
C THR A 534 6.96 -7.86 -2.47
N VAL A 535 8.23 -7.67 -2.84
CA VAL A 535 9.32 -7.52 -1.86
C VAL A 535 10.07 -6.22 -2.14
N SER A 536 10.10 -5.30 -1.16
CA SER A 536 10.68 -3.96 -1.33
C SER A 536 11.73 -3.65 -0.26
N SER A 537 12.87 -3.12 -0.67
CA SER A 537 13.94 -2.73 0.26
C SER A 537 14.50 -1.34 0.00
N LYS A 538 14.74 -0.60 1.10
CA LYS A 538 15.24 0.78 1.11
C LYS A 538 16.74 0.91 0.78
N LYS A 539 17.56 -0.11 1.06
CA LYS A 539 19.03 -0.01 0.96
C LYS A 539 19.65 -1.11 0.11
N TRP A 540 19.34 -2.37 0.38
CA TRP A 540 20.07 -3.49 -0.22
C TRP A 540 19.21 -4.74 -0.41
N LEU A 541 19.38 -5.36 -1.58
CA LEU A 541 18.75 -6.61 -1.97
C LEU A 541 19.80 -7.52 -2.61
N GLN A 542 20.19 -8.56 -1.89
CA GLN A 542 21.06 -9.61 -2.45
C GLN A 542 20.20 -10.59 -3.25
N PHE A 543 20.50 -10.71 -4.55
CA PHE A 543 19.74 -11.53 -5.48
C PHE A 543 20.60 -11.94 -6.68
N SER A 544 20.48 -13.19 -7.12
CA SER A 544 21.11 -13.75 -8.33
C SER A 544 20.12 -14.58 -9.17
N LYS A 545 20.51 -14.92 -10.42
CA LYS A 545 19.74 -15.81 -11.30
C LYS A 545 19.36 -17.16 -10.63
N HIS A 546 20.18 -17.67 -9.72
CA HIS A 546 19.91 -18.94 -9.04
C HIS A 546 18.81 -18.83 -7.98
N ASP A 547 18.56 -17.64 -7.44
CA ASP A 547 17.72 -17.42 -6.27
C ASP A 547 16.21 -17.40 -6.55
N VAL A 548 15.83 -17.58 -7.81
CA VAL A 548 14.43 -17.83 -8.25
C VAL A 548 14.24 -19.19 -8.91
N THR A 549 15.26 -20.07 -8.84
CA THR A 549 15.09 -21.46 -9.29
C THR A 549 14.00 -22.22 -8.53
N TRP A 550 13.64 -21.78 -7.32
CA TRP A 550 12.53 -22.31 -6.52
C TRP A 550 11.14 -21.99 -7.08
N ILE A 551 11.01 -21.01 -7.99
CA ILE A 551 9.74 -20.67 -8.67
C ILE A 551 9.51 -21.56 -9.91
N ARG A 552 10.51 -22.34 -10.34
CA ARG A 552 10.36 -23.31 -11.42
C ARG A 552 9.21 -24.28 -11.11
N PRO A 553 8.34 -24.62 -12.08
CA PRO A 553 7.28 -25.60 -11.87
C PRO A 553 7.81 -26.90 -11.27
N TYR A 554 8.96 -27.37 -11.76
CA TYR A 554 9.68 -28.53 -11.23
C TYR A 554 10.98 -28.09 -10.55
N PRO A 555 11.25 -28.52 -9.30
CA PRO A 555 12.49 -28.17 -8.62
C PRO A 555 13.69 -28.87 -9.27
N PRO A 556 14.92 -28.31 -9.14
CA PRO A 556 16.11 -29.01 -9.56
C PRO A 556 16.34 -30.28 -8.70
N PRO A 557 17.02 -31.32 -9.22
CA PRO A 557 17.25 -32.57 -8.49
C PRO A 557 17.83 -32.36 -7.09
N ILE A 558 17.45 -33.19 -6.11
CA ILE A 558 17.84 -32.99 -4.70
C ILE A 558 19.36 -32.87 -4.50
N ASN A 559 20.18 -33.56 -5.30
CA ASN A 559 21.64 -33.43 -5.20
C ASN A 559 22.13 -32.02 -5.57
N LYS A 560 21.44 -31.34 -6.50
CA LYS A 560 21.69 -29.93 -6.86
C LYS A 560 21.16 -28.98 -5.78
N LEU A 561 19.99 -29.25 -5.20
CA LEU A 561 19.49 -28.50 -4.04
C LEU A 561 20.45 -28.63 -2.84
N LYS A 562 20.90 -29.84 -2.53
CA LYS A 562 21.90 -30.11 -1.50
C LYS A 562 23.22 -29.41 -1.80
N ALA A 563 23.77 -29.51 -3.01
CA ALA A 563 24.99 -28.80 -3.38
C ALA A 563 24.85 -27.26 -3.25
N MET A 564 23.70 -26.71 -3.66
CA MET A 564 23.36 -25.30 -3.46
C MET A 564 23.19 -24.94 -1.97
N LEU A 565 22.79 -25.88 -1.10
CA LEU A 565 22.68 -25.67 0.34
C LEU A 565 24.02 -25.87 1.09
N THR A 566 24.88 -26.80 0.65
CA THR A 566 26.17 -27.10 1.29
C THR A 566 27.25 -26.11 0.93
N GLY A 567 27.26 -25.58 -0.31
CA GLY A 567 28.15 -24.47 -0.70
C GLY A 567 27.96 -23.20 0.15
N LEU A 568 26.85 -23.10 0.88
CA LEU A 568 26.57 -22.01 1.82
C LEU A 568 27.16 -22.24 3.22
N LYS A 569 27.44 -23.50 3.61
CA LYS A 569 28.12 -23.80 4.89
C LYS A 569 29.61 -23.42 4.82
N SER A 570 30.16 -23.25 3.61
CA SER A 570 31.56 -22.90 3.32
C SER A 570 31.81 -21.43 2.97
N GLN A 571 30.85 -20.50 3.18
CA GLN A 571 30.99 -19.10 2.73
C GLN A 571 31.10 -18.00 3.83
N PRO A 572 31.73 -18.23 5.00
CA PRO A 572 31.78 -17.21 6.07
C PRO A 572 32.57 -15.94 5.69
N GLN A 573 33.50 -16.04 4.72
CA GLN A 573 34.32 -14.90 4.28
C GLN A 573 33.49 -13.73 3.72
N HIS A 574 32.36 -14.02 3.06
CA HIS A 574 31.55 -12.96 2.45
C HIS A 574 30.72 -12.19 3.48
N GLU A 575 30.23 -12.88 4.52
CA GLU A 575 29.52 -12.28 5.65
C GLU A 575 30.51 -11.49 6.53
N HIS A 576 31.75 -11.97 6.70
CA HIS A 576 32.83 -11.20 7.34
C HIS A 576 33.25 -9.96 6.54
N GLN A 577 33.34 -10.00 5.20
CA GLN A 577 33.64 -8.80 4.41
C GLN A 577 32.53 -7.75 4.51
N LEU A 578 31.26 -8.17 4.39
CA LEU A 578 30.12 -7.25 4.57
C LEU A 578 30.11 -6.65 5.98
N THR A 579 30.36 -7.50 6.98
CA THR A 579 30.46 -7.11 8.39
C THR A 579 31.66 -6.18 8.62
N ALA A 580 32.80 -6.36 7.96
CA ALA A 580 33.96 -5.47 8.07
C ALA A 580 33.71 -4.09 7.41
N THR A 581 32.97 -4.05 6.29
CA THR A 581 32.50 -2.79 5.68
C THR A 581 31.52 -2.03 6.59
N ILE A 582 30.83 -2.72 7.51
CA ILE A 582 29.85 -2.12 8.44
C ILE A 582 30.43 -1.89 9.85
N ARG A 583 31.39 -2.70 10.32
CA ARG A 583 32.00 -2.67 11.67
C ARG A 583 33.31 -1.88 11.70
N GLY A 584 33.33 -0.68 11.13
CA GLY A 584 34.38 0.31 11.41
C GLY A 584 34.37 0.86 12.85
N GLY A 585 33.93 0.08 13.85
CA GLY A 585 33.77 0.53 15.23
C GLY A 585 33.40 -0.58 16.24
N SER A 586 34.28 -0.75 17.24
CA SER A 586 34.10 -1.40 18.56
C SER A 586 34.09 -2.94 18.70
N LYS A 587 34.54 -3.40 19.89
CA LYS A 587 34.76 -4.79 20.39
C LYS A 587 34.53 -4.85 21.92
N ILE A 588 33.92 -5.93 22.46
CA ILE A 588 33.97 -6.36 23.90
C ILE A 588 33.82 -7.90 23.99
N ASP A 589 34.37 -8.53 25.05
CA ASP A 589 34.46 -9.99 25.33
C ASP A 589 33.48 -10.53 26.43
N ASN A 590 33.45 -11.84 26.72
CA ASN A 590 32.39 -12.56 27.50
C ASN A 590 32.89 -13.53 28.61
N ASN A 591 32.05 -13.79 29.65
CA ASN A 591 32.01 -14.97 30.59
C ASN A 591 30.96 -14.79 31.75
N VAL A 592 30.38 -15.79 32.48
CA VAL A 592 30.29 -17.28 32.38
C VAL A 592 29.12 -17.84 33.28
N GLU A 593 28.58 -19.03 32.97
CA GLU A 593 27.79 -20.04 33.77
C GLU A 593 26.50 -19.70 34.59
N SER A 594 25.70 -20.76 34.91
CA SER A 594 24.24 -20.70 35.18
C SER A 594 23.62 -21.79 36.09
N THR A 595 22.37 -21.54 36.54
CA THR A 595 21.26 -22.47 36.98
C THR A 595 19.95 -21.63 37.14
N GLY A 596 18.71 -22.13 37.25
CA GLY A 596 18.13 -23.48 37.04
C GLY A 596 16.67 -23.66 37.54
N LEU A 597 15.87 -24.50 36.86
CA LEU A 597 14.58 -25.16 37.25
C LEU A 597 13.21 -24.36 37.25
N PRO A 598 12.04 -25.02 37.01
CA PRO A 598 11.05 -24.54 36.00
C PRO A 598 9.53 -24.64 36.39
N ILE A 599 8.60 -24.38 35.41
CA ILE A 599 7.36 -25.14 35.07
C ILE A 599 6.55 -24.46 33.91
N GLN A 600 6.03 -25.24 32.94
CA GLN A 600 5.20 -24.78 31.79
C GLN A 600 4.51 -25.97 31.08
N ASP A 601 3.26 -25.87 30.55
CA ASP A 601 2.59 -27.05 29.93
C ASP A 601 1.31 -26.86 29.03
N PHE A 602 1.15 -25.81 28.19
CA PHE A 602 -0.07 -25.72 27.31
C PHE A 602 0.14 -25.28 25.85
N VAL A 603 1.00 -24.28 25.59
CA VAL A 603 1.21 -23.73 24.23
C VAL A 603 1.99 -24.70 23.32
N ASP A 604 2.75 -25.61 23.92
CA ASP A 604 3.73 -26.46 23.25
C ASP A 604 3.11 -27.69 22.54
N SER A 605 1.79 -27.86 22.63
CA SER A 605 1.05 -28.99 22.04
C SER A 605 0.68 -28.85 20.56
N VAL A 606 0.65 -27.62 20.02
CA VAL A 606 0.16 -27.34 18.64
C VAL A 606 1.26 -26.87 17.69
N VAL A 607 2.40 -26.39 18.21
CA VAL A 607 3.51 -25.85 17.42
C VAL A 607 4.82 -26.52 17.81
N ASP A 608 5.39 -27.29 16.88
CA ASP A 608 6.71 -27.89 17.00
C ASP A 608 7.80 -26.80 16.83
N TRP A 609 8.06 -26.08 17.93
CA TRP A 609 8.97 -24.93 17.96
C TRP A 609 10.38 -25.22 17.39
N PRO A 610 11.03 -26.39 17.65
CA PRO A 610 12.30 -26.76 17.02
C PRO A 610 12.35 -26.68 15.49
N LYS A 611 11.21 -26.79 14.78
CA LYS A 611 11.15 -26.71 13.31
C LYS A 611 11.28 -25.29 12.75
N ILE A 612 10.82 -24.27 13.47
CA ILE A 612 10.68 -22.91 12.91
C ILE A 612 12.04 -22.23 12.70
N GLU A 613 13.06 -22.63 13.45
CA GLU A 613 14.23 -21.79 13.72
C GLU A 613 15.55 -22.28 13.08
N ARG A 614 15.72 -23.59 12.93
CA ARG A 614 17.01 -24.19 12.58
C ARG A 614 17.30 -24.13 11.08
N ALA A 615 18.56 -24.35 10.70
CA ALA A 615 18.95 -24.66 9.32
C ALA A 615 18.14 -25.83 8.72
N ASN A 616 17.60 -26.70 9.59
CA ASN A 616 16.59 -27.70 9.29
C ASN A 616 15.45 -27.15 8.45
N ASN A 617 15.01 -25.90 8.61
CA ASN A 617 13.88 -25.37 7.85
C ASN A 617 14.16 -25.36 6.32
N LEU A 618 15.42 -25.14 5.91
CA LEU A 618 15.86 -25.26 4.52
C LEU A 618 16.13 -26.73 4.10
N GLU A 619 16.56 -27.58 5.02
CA GLU A 619 16.80 -29.01 4.74
C GLU A 619 15.50 -29.83 4.67
N GLU A 620 14.51 -29.50 5.51
CA GLU A 620 13.12 -29.98 5.50
C GLU A 620 12.39 -29.48 4.27
N TRP A 621 12.48 -28.18 3.96
CA TRP A 621 11.98 -27.64 2.69
C TRP A 621 12.55 -28.40 1.48
N ALA A 622 13.86 -28.69 1.46
CA ALA A 622 14.46 -29.45 0.36
C ALA A 622 13.95 -30.91 0.29
N LYS A 623 13.63 -31.54 1.43
CA LYS A 623 12.99 -32.87 1.49
C LYS A 623 11.53 -32.83 1.02
N GLU A 624 10.75 -31.84 1.49
CA GLU A 624 9.38 -31.56 1.02
C GLU A 624 9.35 -31.38 -0.49
N ARG A 625 10.23 -30.53 -1.04
CA ARG A 625 10.31 -30.30 -2.50
C ARG A 625 10.70 -31.56 -3.28
N ASP A 626 11.61 -32.39 -2.78
CA ASP A 626 11.97 -33.64 -3.46
C ASP A 626 10.79 -34.65 -3.45
N LEU A 627 10.04 -34.72 -2.35
CA LEU A 627 8.83 -35.54 -2.26
C LEU A 627 7.74 -35.05 -3.24
N GLU A 628 7.48 -33.75 -3.27
CA GLU A 628 6.51 -33.12 -4.17
C GLU A 628 6.90 -33.26 -5.65
N ALA A 629 8.20 -33.16 -5.96
CA ALA A 629 8.71 -33.39 -7.31
C ALA A 629 8.42 -34.80 -7.80
N ARG A 630 8.62 -35.81 -6.94
CA ARG A 630 8.28 -37.22 -7.22
C ARG A 630 6.78 -37.44 -7.38
N GLN A 631 5.95 -36.58 -6.78
CA GLN A 631 4.49 -36.58 -6.91
C GLN A 631 3.99 -35.70 -8.08
N GLY A 632 4.88 -35.03 -8.82
CA GLY A 632 4.50 -34.12 -9.91
C GLY A 632 3.81 -32.83 -9.46
N ILE A 633 3.88 -32.49 -8.17
CA ILE A 633 3.23 -31.29 -7.61
C ILE A 633 4.08 -30.05 -7.95
N PRO A 634 3.54 -29.05 -8.67
CA PRO A 634 4.31 -27.87 -9.04
C PRO A 634 4.59 -26.95 -7.85
N CYS A 635 5.79 -26.35 -7.82
CA CYS A 635 6.10 -25.26 -6.89
C CYS A 635 5.24 -24.02 -7.22
N LEU A 636 4.62 -23.37 -6.22
CA LEU A 636 3.77 -22.17 -6.39
C LEU A 636 2.92 -22.18 -7.68
N PRO A 637 1.91 -23.07 -7.82
CA PRO A 637 1.12 -23.15 -9.06
C PRO A 637 0.44 -21.83 -9.42
N GLN A 638 0.07 -21.02 -8.42
CA GLN A 638 -0.76 -19.84 -8.58
C GLN A 638 0.00 -18.50 -8.72
N LEU A 639 1.34 -18.46 -8.66
CA LEU A 639 2.08 -17.19 -8.68
C LEU A 639 1.96 -16.46 -10.03
N GLU A 640 1.03 -15.52 -10.10
CA GLU A 640 0.72 -14.66 -11.23
C GLU A 640 1.60 -13.41 -11.28
N HIS A 641 2.03 -12.88 -10.13
CA HIS A 641 2.68 -11.56 -10.07
C HIS A 641 3.84 -11.53 -9.07
N LEU A 642 5.03 -11.17 -9.55
CA LEU A 642 6.24 -10.96 -8.74
C LEU A 642 6.78 -9.54 -8.94
N GLN A 643 6.79 -8.74 -7.87
CA GLN A 643 7.42 -7.41 -7.88
C GLN A 643 8.60 -7.36 -6.91
N LEU A 644 9.74 -6.90 -7.41
CA LEU A 644 10.90 -6.59 -6.57
C LEU A 644 11.20 -5.10 -6.71
N PHE A 645 11.18 -4.37 -5.59
CA PHE A 645 11.43 -2.93 -5.54
C PHE A 645 12.77 -2.66 -4.85
N ILE A 646 13.68 -1.99 -5.56
CA ILE A 646 15.01 -1.66 -5.06
C ILE A 646 15.23 -0.15 -5.12
N ASP A 647 15.54 0.46 -3.98
CA ASP A 647 15.79 1.91 -3.92
C ASP A 647 17.19 2.34 -4.39
N ALA A 648 18.16 1.42 -4.56
CA ALA A 648 19.47 1.72 -5.17
C ALA A 648 20.27 0.49 -5.69
N GLY A 649 21.22 0.72 -6.60
CA GLY A 649 22.46 -0.07 -6.73
C GLY A 649 22.50 -1.35 -7.60
N VAL A 650 21.42 -2.16 -7.68
CA VAL A 650 21.55 -3.58 -8.13
C VAL A 650 21.03 -3.87 -9.56
N GLN A 651 21.24 -2.96 -10.52
CA GLN A 651 20.60 -3.09 -11.86
C GLN A 651 21.01 -4.34 -12.68
N LYS A 652 22.27 -4.82 -12.57
CA LYS A 652 22.77 -5.93 -13.40
C LYS A 652 22.11 -7.27 -13.06
N SER A 653 22.07 -7.64 -11.78
CA SER A 653 21.47 -8.90 -11.32
C SER A 653 19.96 -8.95 -11.56
N CYS A 654 19.28 -7.79 -11.47
CA CYS A 654 17.85 -7.68 -11.77
C CYS A 654 17.53 -8.05 -13.22
N ARG A 655 18.22 -7.48 -14.20
CA ARG A 655 17.97 -7.82 -15.62
C ARG A 655 18.18 -9.31 -15.92
N GLN A 656 19.18 -9.93 -15.28
CA GLN A 656 19.41 -11.37 -15.40
C GLN A 656 18.29 -12.20 -14.75
N ALA A 657 17.65 -11.69 -13.68
CA ALA A 657 16.47 -12.27 -13.07
C ALA A 657 15.25 -12.18 -14.00
N GLU A 658 15.01 -11.00 -14.56
CA GLU A 658 13.88 -10.67 -15.44
C GLU A 658 13.87 -11.59 -16.67
N GLN A 659 15.02 -11.67 -17.35
CA GLN A 659 15.21 -12.56 -18.49
C GLN A 659 14.98 -14.03 -18.11
N PHE A 660 15.63 -14.51 -17.05
CA PHE A 660 15.52 -15.90 -16.61
C PHE A 660 14.11 -16.31 -16.19
N MET A 661 13.38 -15.40 -15.58
CA MET A 661 12.01 -15.68 -15.16
C MET A 661 11.05 -15.64 -16.34
N THR A 662 11.29 -14.77 -17.33
CA THR A 662 10.58 -14.81 -18.62
C THR A 662 10.80 -16.15 -19.33
N GLU A 663 12.02 -16.72 -19.24
CA GLU A 663 12.34 -18.07 -19.74
C GLU A 663 11.58 -19.19 -18.99
N ILE A 664 11.29 -19.04 -17.69
CA ILE A 664 10.72 -20.12 -16.84
C ILE A 664 9.21 -20.05 -16.70
N ARG A 665 8.63 -18.85 -16.61
CA ARG A 665 7.20 -18.61 -16.44
C ARG A 665 6.74 -17.45 -17.34
N PRO A 666 6.50 -17.69 -18.64
CA PRO A 666 6.02 -16.65 -19.55
C PRO A 666 4.64 -16.08 -19.16
N LEU A 667 3.88 -16.76 -18.30
CA LEU A 667 2.58 -16.31 -17.80
C LEU A 667 2.65 -15.50 -16.49
N THR A 668 3.75 -15.57 -15.73
CA THR A 668 3.89 -14.77 -14.50
C THR A 668 4.32 -13.36 -14.89
N LYS A 669 3.53 -12.36 -14.52
CA LYS A 669 3.92 -10.96 -14.65
C LYS A 669 5.04 -10.64 -13.66
N ILE A 670 6.11 -10.05 -14.17
CA ILE A 670 7.28 -9.71 -13.36
C ILE A 670 7.59 -8.25 -13.54
N GLU A 671 7.81 -7.55 -12.43
CA GLU A 671 7.99 -6.11 -12.43
C GLU A 671 9.11 -5.72 -11.48
N LEU A 672 10.30 -5.55 -12.05
CA LEU A 672 11.47 -5.08 -11.31
C LEU A 672 11.49 -3.56 -11.36
N ARG A 673 11.16 -2.92 -10.23
CA ARG A 673 11.14 -1.46 -10.12
C ARG A 673 12.38 -0.96 -9.39
N TYR A 674 13.10 -0.06 -10.05
CA TYR A 674 14.27 0.62 -9.50
C TYR A 674 13.88 2.06 -9.20
N LYS A 675 14.06 2.51 -7.95
CA LYS A 675 14.17 3.94 -7.71
C LYS A 675 15.60 4.33 -8.08
N LYS A 676 15.75 5.28 -9.01
CA LYS A 676 17.06 5.84 -9.31
C LYS A 676 17.11 7.24 -8.69
N PHE A 677 17.89 7.36 -7.61
CA PHE A 677 18.34 8.65 -7.09
C PHE A 677 19.33 9.30 -8.07
#